data_AF-A0A443SNU0-F1
#
_entry.id   AF-A0A443SNU0-F1
#
_cell.length_a   1.000
_cell.length_b   1.000
_cell.length_c   1.000
_cell.angle_alpha   90.00
_cell.angle_beta   90.00
_cell.angle_gamma   90.00
#
_symmetry.space_group_name_H-M   'P 1'
#
loop_
_entity.id
_entity.type
_entity.pdbx_description
1 polymer ?
#
loop_
_entity_poly.entity_id
_entity_poly.type
_entity_poly.pdbx_seq_one_letter_code
_entity_poly.pdbx_strand_id
1 'polypeptide(L)'
;MKIKECHKAFEKHFLGLRIQKNEFPKTVKESVGPFDDLPFIWKEFERNNYTTAMIEDDPWFTLFNYLASGFKKQPTNWYTRPYWVHIYNENKDKRPVTHNDFNRAQNVDSVYASFISEMKQEINDRRVEERMPLFAIHLPHKLLQFQPHLRKYLKLNKNRLTTWLDAHKVLQDIANFNFSVISESDGGELKRAYSFIREKVPLERDCESALIPENYCVCDEQREIAVNQSFVEDAAMSLVTHVNKLLSSHMIICVQMLNLFSKMRMKHSFYAIINLLNGTSKSSSFCSLPLHFKPFDKEIEPFIVKMDDFIDCPPMFSNYTNLTFVDNFGVLRINKANRSVDCFYQQLSRSVDSDDTVVYDNQKHLPDTLDLKDLRMEFVSVKCFVRKKLVYENAHFYPSLIEETNETSYANPSVIILVLESTSRLNYLRFMPKTRHEFESLENVYYLKGFHKVGLNSYPNMVPFLTGLHSNGSEFPEEFFESGRYFDYLPFIWDEFKQSNYTTAFIEESDHYTLFNYLENGFIRQPTDWYPRPYWMHVQQKVEDSLCFKGHCIVDIFLDQIKVFVRKAQNIPKFVFAFLVLIDAIHEDFNTAQLIDSHYANFFNEMKVEFNRSIVILMGDHGSRVGPQMETYMGKVESSMPLFAIHMPQSLIDKHPHIHKYLTMNSERLITFYDAHKVLYDVAKGDETRLKS
;
A
#
# COMPACT_ATOMS: atom_id res chain seq x y z
N MET A 1 16.15 25.30 27.19
CA MET A 1 15.21 25.06 28.31
C MET A 1 13.82 25.65 28.04
N LYS A 2 13.69 26.95 27.75
CA LYS A 2 12.39 27.63 27.53
C LYS A 2 11.55 27.15 26.30
N ILE A 3 12.17 26.56 25.28
CA ILE A 3 11.44 26.00 24.10
C ILE A 3 10.67 24.72 24.46
N LYS A 4 11.29 23.82 25.24
CA LYS A 4 10.66 22.56 25.68
C LYS A 4 9.51 22.80 26.66
N GLU A 5 9.60 23.85 27.48
CA GLU A 5 8.52 24.25 28.40
C GLU A 5 7.34 24.86 27.65
N CYS A 6 7.59 25.61 26.57
CA CYS A 6 6.53 26.15 25.71
C CYS A 6 5.81 25.04 24.94
N HIS A 7 6.56 24.05 24.41
CA HIS A 7 5.99 22.88 23.74
C HIS A 7 5.14 22.03 24.69
N LYS A 8 5.61 21.78 25.92
CA LYS A 8 4.86 21.05 26.95
C LYS A 8 3.62 21.80 27.45
N ALA A 9 3.66 23.13 27.52
CA ALA A 9 2.48 23.93 27.87
C ALA A 9 1.43 23.91 26.74
N PHE A 10 1.88 23.90 25.49
CA PHE A 10 1.04 23.79 24.29
C PHE A 10 0.37 22.40 24.18
N GLU A 11 1.13 21.33 24.40
CA GLU A 11 0.63 19.94 24.49
C GLU A 11 -0.44 19.78 25.57
N LYS A 12 -0.20 20.33 26.77
CA LYS A 12 -1.10 20.17 27.92
C LYS A 12 -2.45 20.86 27.76
N HIS A 13 -2.54 21.93 26.97
CA HIS A 13 -3.80 22.67 26.78
C HIS A 13 -4.61 22.17 25.57
N PHE A 14 -3.99 21.72 24.48
CA PHE A 14 -4.73 21.09 23.37
C PHE A 14 -5.30 19.71 23.75
N LEU A 15 -4.60 18.94 24.58
CA LEU A 15 -5.15 17.75 25.22
C LEU A 15 -6.28 18.09 26.21
N GLY A 16 -6.25 19.28 26.84
CA GLY A 16 -7.28 19.76 27.76
C GLY A 16 -8.53 20.34 27.07
N LEU A 17 -8.40 20.91 25.88
CA LEU A 17 -9.52 21.45 25.09
C LEU A 17 -10.34 20.36 24.39
N ARG A 18 -9.80 19.14 24.22
CA ARG A 18 -10.60 17.95 23.89
C ARG A 18 -11.50 17.47 25.05
N ILE A 19 -11.36 18.04 26.25
CA ILE A 19 -12.25 17.86 27.41
C ILE A 19 -12.95 19.17 27.79
N GLN A 20 -13.20 20.06 26.83
CA GLN A 20 -14.48 20.76 26.88
C GLN A 20 -15.43 19.94 26.04
N LYS A 21 -16.45 19.38 26.71
CA LYS A 21 -17.66 18.89 26.07
C LYS A 21 -17.99 19.90 24.96
N ASN A 22 -17.82 19.51 23.71
CA ASN A 22 -18.75 19.94 22.69
C ASN A 22 -20.10 19.39 23.16
N GLU A 23 -20.74 20.12 24.06
CA GLU A 23 -22.17 20.21 24.06
C GLU A 23 -22.50 20.64 22.64
N PHE A 24 -22.76 19.65 21.78
CA PHE A 24 -23.72 19.82 20.69
C PHE A 24 -24.82 20.72 21.25
N PRO A 25 -25.20 21.81 20.55
CA PRO A 25 -26.24 22.70 21.05
C PRO A 25 -27.40 21.84 21.55
N LYS A 26 -27.70 21.95 22.85
CA LYS A 26 -28.73 21.18 23.58
C LYS A 26 -30.16 21.57 23.16
N THR A 27 -30.31 21.98 21.91
CA THR A 27 -31.48 22.51 21.24
C THR A 27 -31.23 22.20 19.76
N VAL A 28 -31.61 21.05 19.19
CA VAL A 28 -32.96 20.52 19.04
C VAL A 28 -32.85 18.98 18.89
N LYS A 29 -33.36 18.21 19.86
CA LYS A 29 -33.66 16.77 19.69
C LYS A 29 -35.12 16.65 19.25
N GLU A 30 -35.41 16.98 18.00
CA GLU A 30 -36.54 16.36 17.33
C GLU A 30 -36.00 15.07 16.73
N SER A 31 -36.28 13.93 17.37
CA SER A 31 -35.93 12.64 16.79
C SER A 31 -36.65 12.51 15.46
N VAL A 32 -35.91 12.42 14.36
CA VAL A 32 -36.49 12.18 13.03
C VAL A 32 -37.11 10.78 13.03
N GLY A 33 -38.37 10.65 12.61
CA GLY A 33 -39.12 9.40 12.59
C GLY A 33 -40.34 9.39 13.55
N PRO A 34 -41.04 8.26 13.64
CA PRO A 34 -40.75 7.00 12.96
C PRO A 34 -41.08 7.06 11.46
N PHE A 35 -40.48 6.17 10.67
CA PHE A 35 -40.55 6.20 9.20
C PHE A 35 -41.67 5.33 8.58
N ASP A 36 -42.56 4.78 9.41
CA ASP A 36 -43.59 3.82 9.00
C ASP A 36 -44.48 4.31 7.84
N ASP A 37 -44.80 5.61 7.78
CA ASP A 37 -45.74 6.16 6.80
C ASP A 37 -45.07 6.63 5.50
N LEU A 38 -43.73 6.58 5.42
CA LEU A 38 -43.01 7.00 4.21
C LEU A 38 -43.19 6.00 3.06
N PRO A 39 -43.21 6.47 1.80
CA PRO A 39 -43.47 5.65 0.62
C PRO A 39 -42.20 4.91 0.16
N PHE A 40 -41.65 4.05 1.01
CA PHE A 40 -40.48 3.27 0.65
C PHE A 40 -40.74 2.28 -0.48
N ILE A 41 -39.72 2.05 -1.31
CA ILE A 41 -39.81 1.23 -2.52
C ILE A 41 -40.27 -0.21 -2.24
N TRP A 42 -39.88 -0.80 -1.10
CA TRP A 42 -40.29 -2.16 -0.73
C TRP A 42 -41.80 -2.31 -0.55
N LYS A 43 -42.55 -1.24 -0.22
CA LYS A 43 -44.02 -1.30 -0.19
C LYS A 43 -44.62 -1.51 -1.59
N GLU A 44 -43.94 -1.01 -2.62
CA GLU A 44 -44.35 -1.22 -4.02
C GLU A 44 -44.04 -2.65 -4.48
N PHE A 45 -42.90 -3.20 -4.06
CA PHE A 45 -42.57 -4.61 -4.25
C PHE A 45 -43.58 -5.52 -3.54
N GLU A 46 -43.93 -5.22 -2.28
CA GLU A 46 -44.92 -5.99 -1.52
C GLU A 46 -46.30 -5.97 -2.19
N ARG A 47 -46.77 -4.81 -2.67
CA ARG A 47 -48.03 -4.72 -3.45
C ARG A 47 -48.01 -5.54 -4.73
N ASN A 48 -46.83 -5.76 -5.31
CA ASN A 48 -46.62 -6.60 -6.49
C ASN A 48 -46.22 -8.05 -6.11
N ASN A 49 -46.54 -8.51 -4.89
CA ASN A 49 -46.35 -9.87 -4.40
C ASN A 49 -44.89 -10.34 -4.30
N TYR A 50 -43.93 -9.42 -4.18
CA TYR A 50 -42.56 -9.79 -3.84
C TYR A 50 -42.42 -10.03 -2.34
N THR A 51 -41.63 -11.04 -1.97
CA THR A 51 -41.11 -11.18 -0.60
C THR A 51 -39.96 -10.21 -0.41
N THR A 52 -40.05 -9.35 0.60
CA THR A 52 -39.09 -8.27 0.87
C THR A 52 -38.26 -8.57 2.11
N ALA A 53 -36.98 -8.19 2.08
CA ALA A 53 -36.08 -8.30 3.23
C ALA A 53 -35.25 -7.02 3.37
N MET A 54 -35.02 -6.59 4.60
CA MET A 54 -34.08 -5.54 4.94
C MET A 54 -33.12 -6.07 6.00
N ILE A 55 -31.83 -6.09 5.69
CA ILE A 55 -30.78 -6.67 6.52
C ILE A 55 -29.69 -5.63 6.67
N GLU A 56 -29.35 -5.32 7.90
CA GLU A 56 -28.28 -4.39 8.27
C GLU A 56 -27.42 -5.07 9.35
N ASP A 57 -26.17 -4.66 9.50
CA ASP A 57 -25.16 -5.27 10.39
C ASP A 57 -25.01 -4.57 11.75
N ASP A 58 -25.25 -3.25 11.83
CA ASP A 58 -25.12 -2.48 13.08
C ASP A 58 -26.46 -1.92 13.63
N PRO A 59 -26.89 -2.23 14.86
CA PRO A 59 -28.18 -1.73 15.36
C PRO A 59 -28.22 -0.24 15.75
N TRP A 60 -27.10 0.48 15.89
CA TRP A 60 -27.03 1.85 16.43
C TRP A 60 -26.56 2.91 15.43
N PHE A 61 -25.68 2.55 14.48
CA PHE A 61 -25.19 3.42 13.41
C PHE A 61 -25.84 3.16 12.05
N THR A 62 -27.02 2.56 12.05
CA THR A 62 -27.74 2.16 10.85
C THR A 62 -28.57 3.25 10.20
N LEU A 63 -28.89 2.99 8.92
CA LEU A 63 -29.52 3.90 7.96
C LEU A 63 -30.78 4.59 8.51
N PHE A 64 -31.59 3.89 9.30
CA PHE A 64 -32.86 4.41 9.82
C PHE A 64 -32.87 4.66 11.34
N ASN A 65 -31.76 4.41 12.03
CA ASN A 65 -31.72 4.42 13.50
C ASN A 65 -30.60 5.29 14.08
N TYR A 66 -29.69 5.79 13.25
CA TYR A 66 -28.73 6.81 13.66
C TYR A 66 -29.42 8.16 13.86
N LEU A 67 -29.48 8.65 15.10
CA LEU A 67 -30.18 9.89 15.51
C LEU A 67 -31.68 9.93 15.15
N ALA A 68 -32.29 8.77 14.88
CA ALA A 68 -33.66 8.62 14.41
C ALA A 68 -34.41 7.51 15.16
N SER A 69 -35.75 7.60 15.21
CA SER A 69 -36.59 6.60 15.89
C SER A 69 -36.80 5.30 15.11
N GLY A 70 -36.35 5.22 13.86
CA GLY A 70 -36.53 4.05 12.99
C GLY A 70 -37.99 3.75 12.68
N PHE A 71 -38.35 2.47 12.76
CA PHE A 71 -39.69 1.97 12.44
C PHE A 71 -40.39 1.43 13.68
N LYS A 72 -41.70 1.71 13.82
CA LYS A 72 -42.56 1.11 14.84
C LYS A 72 -43.01 -0.29 14.45
N LYS A 73 -43.30 -0.51 13.17
CA LYS A 73 -43.67 -1.80 12.58
C LYS A 73 -42.52 -2.34 11.76
N GLN A 74 -42.49 -3.66 11.60
CA GLN A 74 -41.54 -4.32 10.72
C GLN A 74 -41.71 -3.77 9.29
N PRO A 75 -40.65 -3.19 8.66
CA PRO A 75 -40.80 -2.47 7.40
C PRO A 75 -40.88 -3.40 6.17
N THR A 76 -40.41 -4.65 6.28
CA THR A 76 -40.33 -5.66 5.21
C THR A 76 -40.74 -7.03 5.75
N ASN A 77 -40.97 -8.04 4.90
CA ASN A 77 -41.36 -9.39 5.38
C ASN A 77 -40.28 -10.06 6.23
N TRP A 78 -39.01 -9.70 6.02
CA TRP A 78 -37.89 -10.16 6.83
C TRP A 78 -37.01 -8.99 7.30
N TYR A 79 -36.88 -8.82 8.61
CA TYR A 79 -36.13 -7.73 9.22
C TYR A 79 -35.32 -8.21 10.42
N THR A 80 -33.99 -8.27 10.27
CA THR A 80 -33.08 -8.91 11.23
C THR A 80 -32.71 -8.05 12.43
N ARG A 81 -33.18 -6.81 12.50
CA ARG A 81 -32.79 -5.88 13.56
C ARG A 81 -32.96 -6.44 14.98
N PRO A 82 -34.05 -7.14 15.36
CA PRO A 82 -34.16 -7.71 16.71
C PRO A 82 -33.02 -8.67 17.06
N TYR A 83 -32.55 -9.46 16.08
CA TYR A 83 -31.40 -10.35 16.23
C TYR A 83 -30.11 -9.55 16.46
N TRP A 84 -29.83 -8.55 15.62
CA TRP A 84 -28.62 -7.74 15.76
C TRP A 84 -28.59 -6.90 17.04
N VAL A 85 -29.74 -6.36 17.47
CA VAL A 85 -29.87 -5.68 18.77
C VAL A 85 -29.54 -6.63 19.91
N HIS A 86 -30.00 -7.88 19.84
CA HIS A 86 -29.71 -8.90 20.85
C HIS A 86 -28.21 -9.24 20.90
N ILE A 87 -27.61 -9.62 19.75
CA ILE A 87 -26.17 -9.88 19.63
C ILE A 87 -25.34 -8.68 20.13
N TYR A 88 -25.76 -7.46 19.78
CA TYR A 88 -25.06 -6.26 20.20
C TYR A 88 -25.10 -6.08 21.71
N ASN A 89 -26.26 -6.31 22.34
CA ASN A 89 -26.42 -6.17 23.78
C ASN A 89 -25.68 -7.26 24.58
N GLU A 90 -25.57 -8.48 24.06
CA GLU A 90 -24.79 -9.55 24.70
C GLU A 90 -23.29 -9.26 24.73
N ASN A 91 -22.77 -8.61 23.68
CA ASN A 91 -21.36 -8.26 23.55
C ASN A 91 -21.03 -6.85 24.08
N LYS A 92 -21.92 -6.24 24.88
CA LYS A 92 -21.74 -4.85 25.34
C LYS A 92 -20.64 -4.69 26.39
N ASP A 93 -20.42 -5.72 27.23
CA ASP A 93 -19.42 -5.72 28.31
C ASP A 93 -18.07 -6.30 27.89
N LYS A 94 -18.00 -6.99 26.74
CA LYS A 94 -16.77 -7.57 26.18
C LYS A 94 -16.10 -6.71 25.13
N ARG A 95 -16.73 -5.59 24.75
CA ARG A 95 -16.15 -4.69 23.76
C ARG A 95 -15.21 -3.68 24.40
N PRO A 96 -14.06 -3.38 23.78
CA PRO A 96 -13.36 -2.14 24.03
C PRO A 96 -14.36 -1.00 23.91
N VAL A 97 -14.24 0.02 24.76
CA VAL A 97 -15.13 1.18 24.79
C VAL A 97 -14.96 1.99 23.50
N THR A 98 -15.56 1.57 22.39
CA THR A 98 -15.47 2.24 21.09
C THR A 98 -16.27 3.54 21.02
N HIS A 99 -16.70 4.08 22.18
CA HIS A 99 -17.28 5.42 22.27
C HIS A 99 -16.49 6.43 23.09
N ASN A 100 -15.20 6.18 23.31
CA ASN A 100 -14.24 7.23 23.67
C ASN A 100 -12.85 7.10 23.01
N ASP A 101 -12.66 6.15 22.09
CA ASP A 101 -11.35 5.86 21.49
C ASP A 101 -11.04 6.66 20.21
N PHE A 102 -11.51 7.92 20.14
CA PHE A 102 -10.86 8.93 19.29
C PHE A 102 -9.65 9.60 19.98
N ASN A 103 -9.26 9.09 21.17
CA ASN A 103 -8.32 9.76 22.07
C ASN A 103 -7.15 8.91 22.59
N ARG A 104 -6.81 7.76 21.99
CA ARG A 104 -5.58 7.06 22.39
C ARG A 104 -4.63 6.77 21.23
N ALA A 105 -3.45 7.37 21.38
CA ALA A 105 -2.22 7.19 20.63
C ALA A 105 -2.25 7.65 19.17
N GLN A 106 -2.29 8.96 18.95
CA GLN A 106 -1.59 9.52 17.80
C GLN A 106 -0.61 10.56 18.31
N ASN A 107 0.69 10.25 18.17
CA ASN A 107 1.76 11.24 18.27
C ASN A 107 1.35 12.45 17.43
N VAL A 108 1.40 13.64 18.02
CA VAL A 108 0.95 14.88 17.39
C VAL A 108 1.73 15.16 16.10
N ASP A 109 2.94 14.62 15.95
CA ASP A 109 3.68 14.68 14.68
C ASP A 109 3.00 13.91 13.55
N SER A 110 2.34 12.77 13.84
CA SER A 110 1.54 12.03 12.85
C SER A 110 0.22 12.73 12.54
N VAL A 111 -0.37 13.46 13.48
CA VAL A 111 -1.60 14.24 13.23
C VAL A 111 -1.27 15.55 12.54
N TYR A 112 -0.14 16.19 12.81
CA TYR A 112 0.29 17.38 12.07
C TYR A 112 0.75 16.99 10.66
N ALA A 113 1.44 15.85 10.51
CA ALA A 113 1.77 15.29 9.21
C ALA A 113 0.53 14.76 8.49
N SER A 114 -0.44 14.13 9.16
CA SER A 114 -1.71 13.67 8.57
C SER A 114 -2.64 14.83 8.26
N PHE A 115 -2.69 15.88 9.07
CA PHE A 115 -3.51 17.07 8.83
C PHE A 115 -2.88 17.93 7.72
N ILE A 116 -1.55 18.08 7.70
CA ILE A 116 -0.84 18.72 6.59
C ILE A 116 -0.83 17.82 5.34
N SER A 117 -0.84 16.49 5.47
CA SER A 117 -0.96 15.52 4.36
C SER A 117 -2.38 15.45 3.83
N GLU A 118 -3.40 15.53 4.68
CA GLU A 118 -4.82 15.63 4.35
C GLU A 118 -5.09 16.96 3.67
N MET A 119 -4.51 18.07 4.18
CA MET A 119 -4.56 19.37 3.50
C MET A 119 -3.70 19.43 2.22
N LYS A 120 -2.66 18.59 2.08
CA LYS A 120 -1.82 18.49 0.86
C LYS A 120 -2.40 17.51 -0.16
N GLN A 121 -3.42 16.73 0.19
CA GLN A 121 -3.90 15.59 -0.60
C GLN A 121 -5.42 15.56 -0.74
N GLU A 122 -6.04 16.74 -0.82
CA GLU A 122 -7.35 16.91 -1.46
C GLU A 122 -7.18 16.91 -2.98
N ILE A 123 -6.83 15.74 -3.53
CA ILE A 123 -6.85 15.50 -4.97
C ILE A 123 -8.29 15.13 -5.34
N ASN A 124 -8.76 15.66 -6.47
CA ASN A 124 -10.10 15.47 -7.05
C ASN A 124 -10.61 14.01 -6.96
N ASP A 125 -9.72 13.03 -7.05
CA ASP A 125 -10.03 11.60 -6.93
C ASP A 125 -10.68 11.22 -5.59
N ARG A 126 -10.23 11.77 -4.44
CA ARG A 126 -10.88 11.49 -3.14
C ARG A 126 -12.30 12.07 -3.07
N ARG A 127 -12.52 13.26 -3.64
CA ARG A 127 -13.83 13.93 -3.73
C ARG A 127 -14.77 13.18 -4.66
N VAL A 128 -14.25 12.68 -5.79
CA VAL A 128 -15.00 11.85 -6.74
C VAL A 128 -15.35 10.51 -6.11
N GLU A 129 -14.40 9.84 -5.46
CA GLU A 129 -14.61 8.53 -4.81
C GLU A 129 -15.66 8.61 -3.69
N GLU A 130 -15.63 9.66 -2.85
CA GLU A 130 -16.67 9.91 -1.84
C GLU A 130 -18.07 10.16 -2.47
N ARG A 131 -18.12 10.77 -3.66
CA ARG A 131 -19.38 11.25 -4.29
C ARG A 131 -19.88 10.38 -5.43
N MET A 132 -19.10 9.39 -5.83
CA MET A 132 -19.45 8.38 -6.83
C MET A 132 -19.49 6.99 -6.18
N PRO A 133 -20.52 6.72 -5.37
CA PRO A 133 -20.67 5.41 -4.76
C PRO A 133 -20.80 4.32 -5.83
N LEU A 134 -20.25 3.14 -5.54
CA LEU A 134 -20.39 1.98 -6.41
C LEU A 134 -21.87 1.64 -6.62
N PHE A 135 -22.33 1.69 -7.87
CA PHE A 135 -23.62 1.20 -8.29
C PHE A 135 -23.46 0.19 -9.41
N ALA A 136 -23.66 -1.10 -9.11
CA ALA A 136 -23.59 -2.18 -10.08
C ALA A 136 -24.95 -2.87 -10.20
N ILE A 137 -25.38 -3.15 -11.44
CA ILE A 137 -26.64 -3.84 -11.72
C ILE A 137 -26.41 -4.99 -12.70
N HIS A 138 -26.90 -6.18 -12.34
CA HIS A 138 -26.94 -7.35 -13.22
C HIS A 138 -28.38 -7.65 -13.61
N LEU A 139 -28.65 -7.76 -14.91
CA LEU A 139 -29.94 -8.19 -15.43
C LEU A 139 -29.87 -9.67 -15.85
N PRO A 140 -30.83 -10.53 -15.43
CA PRO A 140 -30.83 -11.94 -15.77
C PRO A 140 -30.78 -12.19 -17.28
N HIS A 141 -30.04 -13.21 -17.71
CA HIS A 141 -29.90 -13.54 -19.14
C HIS A 141 -31.27 -13.78 -19.83
N LYS A 142 -32.20 -14.46 -19.15
CA LYS A 142 -33.57 -14.66 -19.64
C LYS A 142 -34.27 -13.33 -19.93
N LEU A 143 -34.19 -12.37 -19.00
CA LEU A 143 -34.78 -11.04 -19.20
C LEU A 143 -34.15 -10.33 -20.41
N LEU A 144 -32.83 -10.43 -20.57
CA LEU A 144 -32.13 -9.83 -21.71
C LEU A 144 -32.42 -10.51 -23.05
N GLN A 145 -32.84 -11.78 -23.06
CA GLN A 145 -33.33 -12.46 -24.27
C GLN A 145 -34.69 -11.90 -24.72
N PHE A 146 -35.59 -11.67 -23.76
CA PHE A 146 -36.93 -11.14 -24.07
C PHE A 146 -36.96 -9.61 -24.25
N GLN A 147 -36.03 -8.89 -23.61
CA GLN A 147 -35.96 -7.42 -23.62
C GLN A 147 -34.52 -6.95 -23.96
N PRO A 148 -34.05 -7.15 -25.21
CA PRO A 148 -32.67 -6.88 -25.59
C PRO A 148 -32.27 -5.40 -25.53
N HIS A 149 -33.23 -4.47 -25.63
CA HIS A 149 -32.96 -3.03 -25.53
C HIS A 149 -32.45 -2.62 -24.15
N LEU A 150 -32.76 -3.38 -23.08
CA LEU A 150 -32.26 -3.10 -21.74
C LEU A 150 -30.72 -3.09 -21.71
N ARG A 151 -30.09 -4.04 -22.43
CA ARG A 151 -28.63 -4.10 -22.57
C ARG A 151 -28.10 -2.87 -23.33
N LYS A 152 -28.83 -2.38 -24.33
CA LYS A 152 -28.45 -1.19 -25.09
C LYS A 152 -28.45 0.05 -24.20
N TYR A 153 -29.51 0.30 -23.44
CA TYR A 153 -29.60 1.47 -22.56
C TYR A 153 -28.64 1.41 -21.38
N LEU A 154 -28.43 0.25 -20.76
CA LEU A 154 -27.39 0.08 -19.75
C LEU A 154 -26.00 0.43 -20.30
N LYS A 155 -25.64 -0.09 -21.48
CA LYS A 155 -24.35 0.23 -22.12
C LYS A 155 -24.22 1.70 -22.51
N LEU A 156 -25.32 2.37 -22.79
CA LEU A 156 -25.35 3.77 -23.23
C LEU A 156 -25.34 4.75 -22.05
N ASN A 157 -26.00 4.39 -20.94
CA ASN A 157 -26.17 5.23 -19.76
C ASN A 157 -25.10 5.02 -18.68
N LYS A 158 -24.32 3.93 -18.74
CA LYS A 158 -23.18 3.73 -17.82
C LYS A 158 -22.17 4.90 -17.79
N ASN A 159 -22.23 5.76 -18.82
CA ASN A 159 -21.34 6.89 -19.03
C ASN A 159 -22.05 8.24 -18.90
N ARG A 160 -23.19 8.29 -18.21
CA ARG A 160 -24.05 9.48 -18.09
C ARG A 160 -24.35 9.77 -16.63
N LEU A 161 -24.61 11.04 -16.31
CA LEU A 161 -24.94 11.46 -14.95
C LEU A 161 -26.26 10.82 -14.50
N THR A 162 -26.15 9.84 -13.60
CA THR A 162 -27.28 9.18 -12.93
C THR A 162 -27.21 9.37 -11.43
N THR A 163 -28.35 9.40 -10.77
CA THR A 163 -28.49 9.58 -9.32
C THR A 163 -29.31 8.46 -8.69
N TRP A 164 -29.38 8.46 -7.36
CA TRP A 164 -30.26 7.54 -6.62
C TRP A 164 -31.74 7.67 -6.97
N LEU A 165 -32.18 8.80 -7.53
CA LEU A 165 -33.54 8.97 -8.05
C LEU A 165 -33.76 8.14 -9.32
N ASP A 166 -32.74 8.02 -10.18
CA ASP A 166 -32.80 7.16 -11.36
C ASP A 166 -32.80 5.68 -10.96
N ALA A 167 -31.97 5.32 -9.96
CA ALA A 167 -31.98 3.97 -9.39
C ALA A 167 -33.36 3.61 -8.80
N HIS A 168 -33.97 4.54 -8.05
CA HIS A 168 -35.33 4.37 -7.56
C HIS A 168 -36.33 4.20 -8.70
N LYS A 169 -36.22 4.99 -9.79
CA LYS A 169 -37.07 4.85 -10.96
C LYS A 169 -36.95 3.47 -11.62
N VAL A 170 -35.72 2.94 -11.72
CA VAL A 170 -35.48 1.57 -12.22
C VAL A 170 -36.07 0.51 -11.27
N LEU A 171 -36.00 0.71 -9.96
CA LEU A 171 -36.64 -0.20 -9.00
C LEU A 171 -38.17 -0.20 -9.13
N GLN A 172 -38.80 0.96 -9.38
CA GLN A 172 -40.25 1.02 -9.67
C GLN A 172 -40.61 0.26 -10.95
N ASP A 173 -39.78 0.40 -11.98
CA ASP A 173 -39.99 -0.32 -13.23
C ASP A 173 -39.88 -1.85 -13.04
N ILE A 174 -38.95 -2.30 -12.20
CA ILE A 174 -38.80 -3.71 -11.81
C ILE A 174 -40.00 -4.18 -10.98
N ALA A 175 -40.42 -3.40 -9.98
CA ALA A 175 -41.54 -3.73 -9.10
C ALA A 175 -42.83 -3.95 -9.91
N ASN A 176 -43.07 -3.11 -10.92
CA ASN A 176 -44.24 -3.18 -11.79
C ASN A 176 -44.04 -4.06 -13.04
N PHE A 177 -42.90 -4.74 -13.16
CA PHE A 177 -42.54 -5.57 -14.32
C PHE A 177 -42.66 -4.84 -15.68
N ASN A 178 -42.40 -3.53 -15.69
CA ASN A 178 -42.55 -2.69 -16.87
C ASN A 178 -41.19 -2.42 -17.52
N PHE A 179 -40.87 -3.18 -18.56
CA PHE A 179 -39.60 -3.09 -19.29
C PHE A 179 -39.72 -2.44 -20.67
N SER A 180 -40.91 -1.97 -21.06
CA SER A 180 -41.14 -1.39 -22.39
C SER A 180 -40.30 -0.13 -22.60
N VAL A 181 -39.75 0.05 -23.82
CA VAL A 181 -39.00 1.26 -24.19
C VAL A 181 -39.86 2.49 -23.95
N ILE A 182 -39.26 3.53 -23.35
CA ILE A 182 -39.89 4.85 -23.24
C ILE A 182 -39.44 5.65 -24.46
N SER A 183 -40.35 5.97 -25.36
CA SER A 183 -40.08 6.79 -26.54
C SER A 183 -39.68 8.21 -26.14
N GLU A 184 -38.68 8.78 -26.82
CA GLU A 184 -38.34 10.20 -26.74
C GLU A 184 -39.55 11.01 -27.25
N SER A 185 -40.42 11.46 -26.35
CA SER A 185 -41.49 12.40 -26.71
C SER A 185 -40.87 13.79 -26.81
N ASP A 186 -41.04 14.43 -27.98
CA ASP A 186 -40.60 15.80 -28.28
C ASP A 186 -40.94 16.78 -27.16
N GLY A 187 -39.91 17.48 -26.69
CA GLY A 187 -39.98 18.52 -25.66
C GLY A 187 -38.72 18.46 -24.80
N GLY A 188 -37.71 19.25 -25.13
CA GLY A 188 -36.36 19.23 -24.55
C GLY A 188 -36.25 19.62 -23.06
N GLU A 189 -37.23 19.29 -22.23
CA GLU A 189 -37.19 19.49 -20.78
C GLU A 189 -36.52 18.30 -20.07
N LEU A 190 -35.56 18.60 -19.19
CA LEU A 190 -34.87 17.60 -18.38
C LEU A 190 -35.79 17.06 -17.27
N LYS A 191 -35.88 15.73 -17.14
CA LYS A 191 -36.65 15.05 -16.09
C LYS A 191 -35.86 14.95 -14.79
N ARG A 192 -36.60 14.96 -13.66
CA ARG A 192 -36.06 14.68 -12.32
C ARG A 192 -35.37 13.32 -12.20
N ALA A 193 -35.93 12.30 -12.86
CA ALA A 193 -35.41 10.93 -12.86
C ALA A 193 -35.69 10.24 -14.20
N TYR A 194 -34.76 9.38 -14.61
CA TYR A 194 -34.80 8.59 -15.84
C TYR A 194 -34.69 7.10 -15.53
N SER A 195 -35.38 6.29 -16.32
CA SER A 195 -35.16 4.84 -16.29
C SER A 195 -33.95 4.47 -17.15
N PHE A 196 -32.75 4.44 -16.55
CA PHE A 196 -31.51 4.19 -17.30
C PHE A 196 -31.43 2.80 -17.98
N ILE A 197 -32.41 1.91 -17.74
CA ILE A 197 -32.56 0.63 -18.44
C ILE A 197 -33.56 0.69 -19.61
N ARG A 198 -34.43 1.70 -19.70
CA ARG A 198 -35.52 1.78 -20.71
C ARG A 198 -35.47 3.01 -21.61
N GLU A 199 -34.69 4.03 -21.23
CA GLU A 199 -34.53 5.27 -21.99
C GLU A 199 -33.09 5.79 -21.92
N LYS A 200 -32.77 6.74 -22.79
CA LYS A 200 -31.48 7.43 -22.83
C LYS A 200 -31.52 8.60 -21.84
N VAL A 201 -30.59 8.63 -20.89
CA VAL A 201 -30.40 9.81 -20.02
C VAL A 201 -29.75 10.92 -20.87
N PRO A 202 -30.20 12.18 -20.91
CA PRO A 202 -29.58 13.24 -21.73
C PRO A 202 -28.11 13.51 -21.38
N LEU A 203 -27.31 13.98 -22.34
CA LEU A 203 -25.90 14.33 -22.09
C LEU A 203 -25.76 15.72 -21.46
N GLU A 204 -26.77 16.55 -21.69
CA GLU A 204 -26.86 17.94 -21.27
C GLU A 204 -27.34 18.07 -19.82
N ARG A 205 -27.63 16.95 -19.14
CA ARG A 205 -28.03 16.91 -17.73
C ARG A 205 -26.82 17.24 -16.83
N ASP A 206 -26.98 18.27 -16.00
CA ASP A 206 -26.01 18.74 -15.02
C ASP A 206 -26.43 18.42 -13.57
N CYS A 207 -25.64 18.83 -12.58
CA CYS A 207 -25.94 18.58 -11.17
C CYS A 207 -27.22 19.25 -10.69
N GLU A 208 -27.50 20.47 -11.15
CA GLU A 208 -28.70 21.22 -10.76
C GLU A 208 -29.95 20.50 -11.25
N SER A 209 -30.02 20.16 -12.54
CA SER A 209 -31.12 19.37 -13.13
C SER A 209 -31.21 17.94 -12.58
N ALA A 210 -30.12 17.39 -12.05
CA ALA A 210 -30.07 16.12 -11.35
C ALA A 210 -30.43 16.19 -9.85
N LEU A 211 -30.70 17.40 -9.32
CA LEU A 211 -30.96 17.67 -7.90
C LEU A 211 -29.80 17.27 -6.97
N ILE A 212 -28.56 17.38 -7.47
CA ILE A 212 -27.34 17.20 -6.68
C ILE A 212 -26.97 18.58 -6.11
N PRO A 213 -26.91 18.76 -4.78
CA PRO A 213 -26.47 20.02 -4.20
C PRO A 213 -25.04 20.36 -4.65
N GLU A 214 -24.74 21.65 -4.85
CA GLU A 214 -23.46 22.15 -5.36
C GLU A 214 -22.26 21.58 -4.57
N ASN A 215 -22.37 21.52 -3.24
CA ASN A 215 -21.31 20.99 -2.39
C ASN A 215 -21.06 19.48 -2.60
N TYR A 216 -21.98 18.73 -3.21
CA TYR A 216 -21.85 17.31 -3.59
C TYR A 216 -21.75 17.11 -5.11
N CYS A 217 -21.83 18.18 -5.89
CA CYS A 217 -21.75 18.08 -7.33
C CYS A 217 -20.37 17.59 -7.76
N VAL A 218 -20.38 16.60 -8.65
CA VAL A 218 -19.17 16.05 -9.29
C VAL A 218 -18.92 16.71 -10.66
N CYS A 219 -19.91 17.42 -11.20
CA CYS A 219 -19.83 18.10 -12.50
C CYS A 219 -19.27 19.52 -12.42
N ASP A 220 -19.22 20.12 -11.23
CA ASP A 220 -18.72 21.47 -11.01
C ASP A 220 -17.21 21.50 -11.19
N GLU A 221 -16.74 22.39 -12.07
CA GLU A 221 -15.32 22.60 -12.32
C GLU A 221 -14.83 23.88 -11.63
N GLN A 222 -13.61 23.83 -11.10
CA GLN A 222 -12.96 24.97 -10.46
C GLN A 222 -12.46 26.00 -11.48
N ARG A 223 -12.45 27.28 -11.10
CA ARG A 223 -11.85 28.39 -11.87
C ARG A 223 -10.64 28.94 -11.13
N GLU A 224 -9.55 29.21 -11.86
CA GLU A 224 -8.42 29.97 -11.31
C GLU A 224 -8.91 31.35 -10.88
N ILE A 225 -8.75 31.63 -9.59
CA ILE A 225 -9.03 32.93 -9.02
C ILE A 225 -7.67 33.57 -8.76
N ALA A 226 -7.45 34.72 -9.38
CA ALA A 226 -6.21 35.45 -9.17
C ALA A 226 -6.09 35.82 -7.68
N VAL A 227 -4.94 35.57 -7.09
CA VAL A 227 -4.67 35.80 -5.66
C VAL A 227 -4.70 37.26 -5.22
N ASN A 228 -4.75 38.18 -6.18
CA ASN A 228 -4.96 39.60 -5.96
C ASN A 228 -6.45 40.00 -5.93
N GLN A 229 -7.38 39.04 -6.05
CA GLN A 229 -8.81 39.32 -5.92
C GLN A 229 -9.15 39.54 -4.45
N SER A 230 -9.94 40.58 -4.20
CA SER A 230 -10.26 41.03 -2.83
C SER A 230 -10.86 39.93 -1.96
N PHE A 231 -11.71 39.06 -2.51
CA PHE A 231 -12.32 38.00 -1.72
C PHE A 231 -11.32 36.92 -1.26
N VAL A 232 -10.24 36.69 -2.02
CA VAL A 232 -9.17 35.76 -1.63
C VAL A 232 -8.34 36.37 -0.50
N GLU A 233 -8.04 37.67 -0.60
CA GLU A 233 -7.39 38.42 0.47
C GLU A 233 -8.26 38.46 1.73
N ASP A 234 -9.56 38.67 1.61
CA ASP A 234 -10.53 38.70 2.71
C ASP A 234 -10.65 37.32 3.39
N ALA A 235 -10.76 36.24 2.60
CA ALA A 235 -10.80 34.88 3.12
C ALA A 235 -9.51 34.51 3.85
N ALA A 236 -8.35 34.85 3.28
CA ALA A 236 -7.05 34.65 3.90
C ALA A 236 -6.91 35.47 5.19
N MET A 237 -7.35 36.74 5.18
CA MET A 237 -7.33 37.61 6.35
C MET A 237 -8.24 37.08 7.46
N SER A 238 -9.41 36.57 7.10
CA SER A 238 -10.37 35.97 8.05
C SER A 238 -9.80 34.71 8.71
N LEU A 239 -9.16 33.84 7.93
CA LEU A 239 -8.48 32.65 8.45
C LEU A 239 -7.32 33.03 9.39
N VAL A 240 -6.46 33.95 8.97
CA VAL A 240 -5.35 34.47 9.78
C VAL A 240 -5.87 35.11 11.07
N THR A 241 -6.95 35.89 10.99
CA THR A 241 -7.60 36.50 12.16
C THR A 241 -8.15 35.45 13.10
N HIS A 242 -8.78 34.40 12.57
CA HIS A 242 -9.29 33.29 13.37
C HIS A 242 -8.17 32.55 14.10
N VAL A 243 -7.10 32.19 13.38
CA VAL A 243 -5.91 31.54 13.97
C VAL A 243 -5.26 32.44 15.01
N ASN A 244 -5.07 33.73 14.72
CA ASN A 244 -4.50 34.68 15.68
C ASN A 244 -5.39 34.89 16.92
N LYS A 245 -6.72 34.84 16.77
CA LYS A 245 -7.68 34.90 17.88
C LYS A 245 -7.64 33.63 18.74
N LEU A 246 -7.43 32.46 18.14
CA LEU A 246 -7.18 31.23 18.90
C LEU A 246 -5.86 31.30 19.69
N LEU A 247 -4.86 31.99 19.15
CA LEU A 247 -3.54 32.16 19.76
C LEU A 247 -3.45 33.31 20.78
N SER A 248 -4.35 34.30 20.74
CA SER A 248 -4.27 35.53 21.55
C SER A 248 -4.42 35.29 23.06
N SER A 249 -5.00 34.16 23.48
CA SER A 249 -5.14 33.75 24.88
C SER A 249 -3.83 33.31 25.55
N HIS A 250 -2.75 33.11 24.78
CA HIS A 250 -1.47 32.57 25.27
C HIS A 250 -0.31 33.58 25.17
N MET A 251 -0.65 34.87 25.07
CA MET A 251 0.25 35.97 24.72
C MET A 251 1.36 36.29 25.74
N ILE A 252 1.46 35.63 26.89
CA ILE A 252 2.50 35.95 27.89
C ILE A 252 3.76 35.08 27.72
N ILE A 253 3.68 33.92 27.07
CA ILE A 253 4.81 32.96 26.98
C ILE A 253 5.56 33.03 25.64
N CYS A 254 4.93 33.51 24.56
CA CYS A 254 5.47 33.42 23.19
C CYS A 254 5.95 34.76 22.56
N VAL A 255 6.00 35.86 23.33
CA VAL A 255 6.20 37.22 22.78
C VAL A 255 7.54 37.40 22.06
N GLN A 256 8.58 36.64 22.41
CA GLN A 256 9.88 36.76 21.71
C GLN A 256 9.94 36.02 20.36
N MET A 257 8.98 35.14 20.04
CA MET A 257 8.95 34.39 18.78
C MET A 257 8.16 35.10 17.67
N LEU A 258 7.16 35.93 17.99
CA LEU A 258 6.33 36.60 16.98
C LEU A 258 7.10 37.64 16.14
N ASN A 259 8.16 38.23 16.68
CA ASN A 259 8.97 39.21 15.92
C ASN A 259 9.95 38.57 14.93
N LEU A 260 10.31 37.28 15.10
CA LEU A 260 11.17 36.55 14.16
C LEU A 260 10.36 35.78 13.10
N PHE A 261 9.16 35.28 13.46
CA PHE A 261 8.29 34.56 12.54
C PHE A 261 7.47 35.47 11.60
N SER A 262 7.15 36.70 12.02
CA SER A 262 6.38 37.65 11.19
C SER A 262 7.14 38.18 9.97
N LYS A 263 8.48 38.05 9.91
CA LYS A 263 9.28 38.61 8.80
C LYS A 263 9.96 37.59 7.89
N MET A 264 10.16 36.32 8.30
CA MET A 264 11.08 35.44 7.55
C MET A 264 10.53 34.11 7.02
N ARG A 265 9.31 33.68 7.35
CA ARG A 265 8.87 32.34 6.87
C ARG A 265 7.36 32.12 6.68
N MET A 266 6.59 33.19 6.47
CA MET A 266 5.20 33.08 6.00
C MET A 266 4.98 33.74 4.63
N LYS A 267 6.04 33.99 3.85
CA LYS A 267 5.89 34.33 2.43
C LYS A 267 6.02 33.08 1.54
N HIS A 268 6.97 32.21 1.82
CA HIS A 268 7.19 30.97 1.05
C HIS A 268 6.10 29.90 1.29
N SER A 269 5.64 29.71 2.53
CA SER A 269 4.51 28.81 2.82
C SER A 269 3.17 29.37 2.30
N PHE A 270 3.09 30.68 2.06
CA PHE A 270 1.91 31.37 1.53
C PHE A 270 1.76 31.15 0.02
N TYR A 271 2.88 31.15 -0.73
CA TYR A 271 2.89 30.71 -2.13
C TYR A 271 2.57 29.22 -2.29
N ALA A 272 2.96 28.37 -1.32
CA ALA A 272 2.62 26.95 -1.33
C ALA A 272 1.13 26.66 -1.08
N ILE A 273 0.46 27.45 -0.22
CA ILE A 273 -1.00 27.38 0.01
C ILE A 273 -1.79 27.95 -1.17
N ILE A 274 -1.24 28.93 -1.88
CA ILE A 274 -1.84 29.49 -3.09
C ILE A 274 -1.70 28.54 -4.29
N ASN A 275 -0.57 27.84 -4.43
CA ASN A 275 -0.37 26.82 -5.46
C ASN A 275 -1.17 25.53 -5.19
N LEU A 276 -1.78 25.37 -4.01
CA LEU A 276 -2.72 24.29 -3.67
C LEU A 276 -4.11 24.48 -4.29
N LEU A 277 -4.43 25.65 -4.85
CA LEU A 277 -5.72 25.93 -5.51
C LEU A 277 -5.73 25.60 -7.02
N ASN A 278 -4.78 24.79 -7.48
CA ASN A 278 -4.59 24.48 -8.89
C ASN A 278 -4.88 23.01 -9.20
N GLY A 279 -5.90 22.75 -10.03
CA GLY A 279 -6.16 21.41 -10.58
C GLY A 279 -7.32 21.24 -11.58
N THR A 280 -7.07 21.60 -12.85
CA THR A 280 -7.30 20.81 -14.11
C THR A 280 -8.51 19.86 -14.32
N SER A 281 -9.06 19.90 -15.55
CA SER A 281 -10.01 18.95 -16.21
C SER A 281 -9.30 18.16 -17.35
N LYS A 282 -9.76 17.06 -17.99
CA LYS A 282 -11.00 16.24 -18.01
C LYS A 282 -10.78 14.89 -18.75
N SER A 283 -11.79 13.98 -18.68
CA SER A 283 -12.30 13.09 -19.76
C SER A 283 -12.12 11.56 -19.63
N SER A 284 -12.99 10.87 -18.88
CA SER A 284 -13.88 9.82 -19.45
C SER A 284 -14.73 9.17 -18.36
N SER A 285 -15.82 8.52 -18.78
CA SER A 285 -16.73 7.68 -17.98
C SER A 285 -16.18 6.28 -17.64
N PHE A 286 -14.87 6.14 -17.72
CA PHE A 286 -14.08 4.99 -17.37
C PHE A 286 -12.86 5.53 -16.64
N CYS A 287 -12.24 4.71 -15.77
CA CYS A 287 -10.88 5.02 -15.34
C CYS A 287 -9.98 4.98 -16.59
N SER A 288 -9.69 6.16 -17.15
CA SER A 288 -8.73 6.29 -18.26
C SER A 288 -7.36 6.28 -17.64
N LEU A 289 -6.81 5.08 -17.45
CA LEU A 289 -5.46 4.91 -16.92
C LEU A 289 -4.49 5.61 -17.87
N PRO A 290 -3.56 6.43 -17.34
CA PRO A 290 -2.64 7.17 -18.18
C PRO A 290 -1.44 6.28 -18.54
N LEU A 291 -1.69 5.30 -19.42
CA LEU A 291 -0.76 4.21 -19.70
C LEU A 291 0.38 4.57 -20.67
N HIS A 292 0.22 5.64 -21.45
CA HIS A 292 1.08 5.96 -22.60
C HIS A 292 2.09 7.09 -22.35
N PHE A 293 2.45 7.34 -21.10
CA PHE A 293 3.53 8.24 -20.79
C PHE A 293 4.88 7.75 -21.30
N LYS A 294 5.73 8.71 -21.72
CA LYS A 294 7.11 8.45 -22.12
C LYS A 294 8.02 8.50 -20.90
N PRO A 295 8.97 7.57 -20.73
CA PRO A 295 9.90 7.61 -19.60
C PRO A 295 10.63 8.96 -19.48
N PHE A 296 11.04 9.57 -20.59
CA PHE A 296 11.71 10.89 -20.65
C PHE A 296 10.75 11.99 -21.14
N ASP A 297 9.63 12.19 -20.44
CA ASP A 297 8.73 13.31 -20.74
C ASP A 297 9.36 14.66 -20.35
N LYS A 298 9.01 15.72 -21.09
CA LYS A 298 9.51 17.09 -20.87
C LYS A 298 9.21 17.63 -19.47
N GLU A 299 8.17 17.13 -18.81
CA GLU A 299 7.85 17.54 -17.44
C GLU A 299 8.84 16.96 -16.43
N ILE A 300 9.38 15.77 -16.68
CA ILE A 300 10.31 15.08 -15.76
C ILE A 300 11.78 15.33 -16.11
N GLU A 301 12.09 15.53 -17.40
CA GLU A 301 13.45 15.72 -17.91
C GLU A 301 14.29 16.74 -17.09
N PRO A 302 13.77 17.89 -16.63
CA PRO A 302 14.55 18.85 -15.85
C PRO A 302 15.02 18.34 -14.47
N PHE A 303 14.40 17.29 -13.95
CA PHE A 303 14.72 16.69 -12.66
C PHE A 303 15.64 15.46 -12.77
N ILE A 304 15.93 15.02 -14.00
CA ILE A 304 16.78 13.87 -14.25
C ILE A 304 18.24 14.28 -14.11
N VAL A 305 18.93 13.62 -13.19
CA VAL A 305 20.38 13.76 -12.99
C VAL A 305 21.04 12.46 -13.40
N LYS A 306 22.02 12.56 -14.32
CA LYS A 306 22.80 11.39 -14.70
C LYS A 306 23.71 10.99 -13.53
N MET A 307 23.63 9.72 -13.14
CA MET A 307 24.47 9.12 -12.11
C MET A 307 25.24 7.93 -12.69
N ASP A 308 26.25 7.49 -11.96
CA ASP A 308 26.87 6.19 -12.20
C ASP A 308 25.82 5.08 -12.04
N ASP A 309 26.06 3.95 -12.69
CA ASP A 309 25.14 2.81 -12.68
C ASP A 309 25.62 1.63 -11.84
N PHE A 310 26.58 1.92 -10.96
CA PHE A 310 27.26 0.97 -10.11
C PHE A 310 27.72 1.67 -8.82
N ILE A 311 27.53 1.00 -7.69
CA ILE A 311 28.02 1.45 -6.39
C ILE A 311 29.40 0.83 -6.16
N ASP A 312 30.44 1.66 -6.13
CA ASP A 312 31.79 1.22 -5.77
C ASP A 312 32.02 1.34 -4.26
N CYS A 313 32.33 0.22 -3.62
CA CYS A 313 32.63 0.16 -2.19
C CYS A 313 34.10 -0.19 -1.99
N PRO A 314 34.99 0.82 -1.84
CA PRO A 314 36.40 0.56 -1.72
C PRO A 314 36.71 -0.22 -0.43
N PRO A 315 37.75 -1.08 -0.45
CA PRO A 315 38.23 -1.77 0.71
C PRO A 315 38.46 -0.88 1.93
N MET A 316 37.84 -1.22 3.06
CA MET A 316 38.13 -0.56 4.34
C MET A 316 39.57 -0.85 4.82
N PHE A 317 40.10 -2.04 4.52
CA PHE A 317 41.45 -2.46 4.85
C PHE A 317 42.20 -2.91 3.59
N SER A 318 43.07 -2.04 3.06
CA SER A 318 43.80 -2.27 1.79
C SER A 318 44.59 -3.58 1.74
N ASN A 319 45.04 -4.10 2.89
CA ASN A 319 45.83 -5.33 2.99
C ASN A 319 45.05 -6.55 3.49
N TYR A 320 43.76 -6.46 3.82
CA TYR A 320 43.00 -7.57 4.43
C TYR A 320 41.57 -7.73 3.87
N THR A 321 41.33 -7.28 2.64
CA THR A 321 40.08 -7.54 1.91
C THR A 321 39.78 -9.01 1.80
N ASN A 322 38.50 -9.38 1.99
CA ASN A 322 38.00 -10.75 1.78
C ASN A 322 38.82 -11.82 2.54
N LEU A 323 39.30 -11.49 3.74
CA LEU A 323 40.07 -12.42 4.58
C LEU A 323 39.27 -13.66 4.95
N THR A 324 37.95 -13.53 5.09
CA THR A 324 37.05 -14.65 5.31
C THR A 324 35.88 -14.63 4.33
N PHE A 325 35.37 -15.81 3.99
CA PHE A 325 34.23 -16.00 3.11
C PHE A 325 33.53 -17.32 3.44
N VAL A 326 32.25 -17.44 3.09
CA VAL A 326 31.50 -18.71 3.16
C VAL A 326 31.44 -19.32 1.77
N ASP A 327 31.80 -20.60 1.65
CA ASP A 327 31.69 -21.31 0.38
C ASP A 327 30.26 -21.83 0.12
N ASN A 328 30.03 -22.40 -1.07
CA ASN A 328 28.71 -22.91 -1.46
C ASN A 328 28.21 -24.07 -0.56
N PHE A 329 29.09 -24.69 0.22
CA PHE A 329 28.75 -25.78 1.14
C PHE A 329 28.41 -25.28 2.56
N GLY A 330 28.47 -23.97 2.80
CA GLY A 330 28.22 -23.38 4.11
C GLY A 330 29.43 -23.44 5.04
N VAL A 331 30.63 -23.62 4.50
CA VAL A 331 31.86 -23.62 5.30
C VAL A 331 32.46 -22.21 5.28
N LEU A 332 32.54 -21.58 6.44
CA LEU A 332 33.28 -20.33 6.64
C LEU A 332 34.78 -20.65 6.63
N ARG A 333 35.52 -20.00 5.74
CA ARG A 333 36.96 -20.21 5.52
C ARG A 333 37.74 -18.94 5.71
N ILE A 334 39.02 -19.09 6.06
CA ILE A 334 39.99 -18.00 6.14
C ILE A 334 41.04 -18.08 5.03
N ASN A 335 41.20 -17.00 4.27
CA ASN A 335 42.23 -16.85 3.26
C ASN A 335 43.54 -16.35 3.89
N LYS A 336 44.30 -17.26 4.52
CA LYS A 336 45.62 -16.96 5.09
C LYS A 336 46.68 -16.88 4.00
N ALA A 337 46.74 -15.77 3.27
CA ALA A 337 47.84 -15.47 2.33
C ALA A 337 49.18 -15.16 3.05
N ASN A 338 49.70 -16.10 3.86
CA ASN A 338 50.92 -15.94 4.69
C ASN A 338 50.85 -14.84 5.77
N ARG A 339 49.66 -14.51 6.29
CA ARG A 339 49.47 -13.44 7.29
C ARG A 339 49.28 -14.01 8.69
N SER A 340 50.07 -13.54 9.66
CA SER A 340 49.88 -13.84 11.09
C SER A 340 48.71 -13.03 11.64
N VAL A 341 47.49 -13.51 11.43
CA VAL A 341 46.24 -12.91 11.91
C VAL A 341 45.58 -13.81 12.96
N ASP A 342 45.04 -13.18 14.01
CA ASP A 342 44.26 -13.84 15.05
C ASP A 342 42.79 -13.49 14.86
N CYS A 343 41.95 -14.46 14.54
CA CYS A 343 40.56 -14.26 14.13
C CYS A 343 39.59 -14.89 15.12
N PHE A 344 38.48 -14.20 15.35
CA PHE A 344 37.43 -14.64 16.25
C PHE A 344 36.07 -14.49 15.59
N TYR A 345 35.13 -15.34 15.97
CA TYR A 345 33.76 -15.30 15.50
C TYR A 345 32.75 -15.28 16.64
N GLN A 346 31.56 -14.75 16.35
CA GLN A 346 30.38 -14.79 17.19
C GLN A 346 29.17 -15.11 16.33
N GLN A 347 28.31 -16.02 16.79
CA GLN A 347 26.99 -16.25 16.21
C GLN A 347 26.10 -15.05 16.51
N LEU A 348 25.34 -14.63 15.50
CA LEU A 348 24.30 -13.62 15.58
C LEU A 348 22.95 -14.34 15.53
N SER A 349 22.05 -14.04 16.46
CA SER A 349 20.70 -14.60 16.47
C SER A 349 19.67 -13.58 16.93
N ARG A 350 18.42 -13.78 16.56
CA ARG A 350 17.30 -13.00 17.08
C ARG A 350 17.04 -13.34 18.55
N SER A 351 16.61 -12.37 19.34
CA SER A 351 16.05 -12.64 20.67
C SER A 351 14.78 -13.50 20.56
N VAL A 352 14.50 -14.29 21.59
CA VAL A 352 13.30 -15.15 21.63
C VAL A 352 12.02 -14.32 21.79
N ASP A 353 12.11 -13.19 22.50
CA ASP A 353 10.95 -12.39 22.90
C ASP A 353 10.84 -11.04 22.14
N SER A 354 11.68 -10.81 21.13
CA SER A 354 11.72 -9.53 20.41
C SER A 354 12.26 -9.67 18.99
N ASP A 355 11.53 -9.08 18.04
CA ASP A 355 11.96 -8.99 16.65
C ASP A 355 13.02 -7.91 16.40
N ASP A 356 13.20 -6.99 17.35
CA ASP A 356 14.09 -5.82 17.27
C ASP A 356 15.33 -5.95 18.16
N THR A 357 15.68 -7.17 18.58
CA THR A 357 16.86 -7.41 19.41
C THR A 357 17.75 -8.51 18.82
N VAL A 358 19.02 -8.19 18.56
CA VAL A 358 20.07 -9.16 18.19
C VAL A 358 20.84 -9.58 19.43
N VAL A 359 21.04 -10.90 19.56
CA VAL A 359 21.85 -11.53 20.60
C VAL A 359 23.12 -12.08 19.98
N TYR A 360 24.21 -11.98 20.73
CA TYR A 360 25.53 -12.45 20.35
C TYR A 360 25.97 -13.55 21.31
N ASP A 361 26.51 -14.64 20.80
CA ASP A 361 27.10 -15.66 21.65
C ASP A 361 28.51 -15.24 22.15
N ASN A 362 29.14 -16.14 22.91
CA ASN A 362 30.50 -15.94 23.37
C ASN A 362 31.49 -15.94 22.20
N GLN A 363 32.37 -14.95 22.16
CA GLN A 363 33.44 -14.86 21.17
C GLN A 363 34.36 -16.08 21.25
N LYS A 364 34.54 -16.75 20.11
CA LYS A 364 35.36 -17.96 19.94
C LYS A 364 36.47 -17.72 18.93
N HIS A 365 37.60 -18.40 19.08
CA HIS A 365 38.66 -18.37 18.07
C HIS A 365 38.17 -19.05 16.79
N LEU A 366 38.41 -18.43 15.64
CA LEU A 366 38.00 -18.94 14.33
C LEU A 366 39.01 -20.01 13.86
N PRO A 367 38.60 -21.29 13.72
CA PRO A 367 39.43 -22.30 13.06
C PRO A 367 39.65 -21.98 11.57
N ASP A 368 40.54 -22.72 10.90
CA ASP A 368 40.78 -22.53 9.46
C ASP A 368 39.52 -22.74 8.61
N THR A 369 38.64 -23.61 9.09
CA THR A 369 37.33 -23.91 8.51
C THR A 369 36.31 -24.08 9.63
N LEU A 370 35.15 -23.46 9.48
CA LEU A 370 34.01 -23.59 10.40
C LEU A 370 32.76 -23.96 9.59
N ASP A 371 32.23 -25.16 9.80
CA ASP A 371 31.01 -25.62 9.12
C ASP A 371 29.77 -25.01 9.79
N LEU A 372 29.10 -24.09 9.09
CA LEU A 372 27.94 -23.40 9.61
C LEU A 372 26.69 -24.29 9.63
N LYS A 373 26.61 -25.29 8.75
CA LYS A 373 25.50 -26.23 8.64
C LYS A 373 25.51 -27.18 9.85
N ASP A 374 26.66 -27.79 10.13
CA ASP A 374 26.82 -28.70 11.27
C ASP A 374 26.55 -28.00 12.61
N LEU A 375 26.92 -26.73 12.71
CA LEU A 375 26.70 -25.90 13.90
C LEU A 375 25.32 -25.24 13.93
N ARG A 376 24.50 -25.38 12.88
CA ARG A 376 23.20 -24.72 12.72
C ARG A 376 23.28 -23.19 12.92
N MET A 377 24.36 -22.59 12.44
CA MET A 377 24.62 -21.15 12.54
C MET A 377 24.21 -20.48 11.23
N GLU A 378 23.26 -19.56 11.28
CA GLU A 378 22.80 -18.86 10.09
C GLU A 378 23.57 -17.57 9.81
N PHE A 379 24.03 -16.91 10.86
CA PHE A 379 24.68 -15.60 10.79
C PHE A 379 25.88 -15.57 11.74
N VAL A 380 27.02 -15.10 11.25
CA VAL A 380 28.28 -15.09 12.02
C VAL A 380 29.03 -13.77 11.77
N SER A 381 29.37 -13.07 12.84
CA SER A 381 30.29 -11.92 12.79
C SER A 381 31.73 -12.39 13.02
N VAL A 382 32.67 -11.92 12.21
CA VAL A 382 34.09 -12.24 12.31
C VAL A 382 34.91 -10.96 12.50
N LYS A 383 35.85 -11.00 13.45
CA LYS A 383 36.85 -9.95 13.68
C LYS A 383 38.25 -10.55 13.70
N CYS A 384 39.19 -9.91 13.03
CA CYS A 384 40.60 -10.34 13.05
C CYS A 384 41.55 -9.22 13.47
N PHE A 385 42.61 -9.62 14.16
CA PHE A 385 43.56 -8.73 14.80
C PHE A 385 45.00 -9.07 14.41
N VAL A 386 45.82 -8.03 14.27
CA VAL A 386 47.28 -8.14 14.16
C VAL A 386 47.89 -7.30 15.26
N ARG A 387 48.69 -7.91 16.14
CA ARG A 387 49.27 -7.24 17.31
C ARG A 387 48.22 -6.47 18.12
N LYS A 388 47.04 -7.08 18.32
CA LYS A 388 45.85 -6.52 19.01
C LYS A 388 45.15 -5.35 18.29
N LYS A 389 45.58 -4.93 17.10
CA LYS A 389 44.86 -3.95 16.29
C LYS A 389 43.86 -4.65 15.39
N LEU A 390 42.60 -4.20 15.38
CA LEU A 390 41.59 -4.69 14.44
C LEU A 390 42.03 -4.38 13.00
N VAL A 391 42.09 -5.42 12.16
CA VAL A 391 42.50 -5.31 10.75
C VAL A 391 41.45 -5.84 9.78
N TYR A 392 40.41 -6.49 10.28
CA TYR A 392 39.31 -7.03 9.49
C TYR A 392 38.08 -7.21 10.37
N GLU A 393 36.92 -6.84 9.84
CA GLU A 393 35.63 -7.12 10.43
C GLU A 393 34.64 -7.37 9.28
N ASN A 394 33.86 -8.44 9.37
CA ASN A 394 32.75 -8.69 8.45
C ASN A 394 31.68 -9.55 9.12
N ALA A 395 30.49 -9.61 8.52
CA ALA A 395 29.45 -10.56 8.87
C ALA A 395 29.19 -11.50 7.68
N HIS A 396 28.82 -12.73 7.99
CA HIS A 396 28.55 -13.78 7.01
C HIS A 396 27.19 -14.41 7.27
N PHE A 397 26.55 -14.92 6.23
CA PHE A 397 25.27 -15.60 6.29
C PHE A 397 25.31 -16.92 5.52
N TYR A 398 24.55 -17.91 5.99
CA TYR A 398 24.25 -19.13 5.25
C TYR A 398 22.93 -19.72 5.80
N PRO A 399 21.97 -20.15 4.96
CA PRO A 399 20.71 -20.74 5.40
C PRO A 399 20.90 -22.17 5.91
N SER A 400 21.59 -22.29 7.04
CA SER A 400 22.01 -23.55 7.66
C SER A 400 20.85 -24.40 8.16
N LEU A 401 19.69 -23.80 8.41
CA LEU A 401 18.49 -24.51 8.87
C LEU A 401 17.66 -25.09 7.73
N ILE A 402 17.93 -24.71 6.48
CA ILE A 402 17.24 -25.26 5.31
C ILE A 402 17.83 -26.63 4.97
N GLU A 403 16.98 -27.64 4.95
CA GLU A 403 17.35 -28.99 4.56
C GLU A 403 17.43 -29.12 3.03
N GLU A 404 18.52 -29.72 2.55
CA GLU A 404 18.66 -30.08 1.14
C GLU A 404 17.96 -31.42 0.89
N THR A 405 17.08 -31.47 -0.11
CA THR A 405 16.47 -32.74 -0.54
C THR A 405 17.19 -33.28 -1.76
N ASN A 406 17.38 -34.60 -1.80
CA ASN A 406 17.87 -35.30 -3.00
C ASN A 406 16.74 -35.56 -4.01
N GLU A 407 15.49 -35.54 -3.55
CA GLU A 407 14.31 -35.67 -4.40
C GLU A 407 13.92 -34.30 -4.95
N THR A 408 13.76 -34.25 -6.27
CA THR A 408 13.38 -33.04 -7.00
C THR A 408 11.87 -33.00 -7.18
N SER A 409 11.23 -32.00 -6.56
CA SER A 409 9.81 -31.71 -6.77
C SER A 409 9.67 -30.52 -7.73
N TYR A 410 9.57 -30.82 -9.04
CA TYR A 410 9.33 -29.81 -10.07
C TYR A 410 7.84 -29.64 -10.42
N ALA A 411 6.94 -30.19 -9.60
CA ALA A 411 5.50 -30.18 -9.92
C ALA A 411 4.93 -28.76 -9.97
N ASN A 412 5.41 -27.87 -9.09
CA ASN A 412 4.94 -26.50 -8.98
C ASN A 412 6.10 -25.50 -9.20
N PRO A 413 5.86 -24.36 -9.87
CA PRO A 413 6.89 -23.34 -10.07
C PRO A 413 7.24 -22.66 -8.74
N SER A 414 8.51 -22.28 -8.59
CA SER A 414 8.92 -21.37 -7.52
C SER A 414 8.39 -19.96 -7.78
N VAL A 415 8.24 -19.16 -6.73
CA VAL A 415 7.77 -17.78 -6.79
C VAL A 415 8.82 -16.88 -6.15
N ILE A 416 9.39 -15.96 -6.93
CA ILE A 416 10.43 -15.03 -6.46
C ILE A 416 9.95 -13.61 -6.71
N ILE A 417 9.75 -12.86 -5.64
CA ILE A 417 9.23 -11.50 -5.64
C ILE A 417 10.35 -10.58 -5.17
N LEU A 418 10.72 -9.63 -6.02
CA LEU A 418 11.74 -8.62 -5.80
C LEU A 418 11.04 -7.27 -5.77
N VAL A 419 11.00 -6.64 -4.60
CA VAL A 419 10.41 -5.32 -4.40
C VAL A 419 11.52 -4.28 -4.34
N LEU A 420 11.44 -3.28 -5.21
CA LEU A 420 12.25 -2.06 -5.20
C LEU A 420 11.39 -0.95 -4.61
N GLU A 421 11.69 -0.51 -3.39
CA GLU A 421 10.91 0.55 -2.75
C GLU A 421 10.82 1.81 -3.63
N SER A 422 9.68 2.51 -3.60
CA SER A 422 9.49 3.81 -4.27
C SER A 422 9.70 3.79 -5.80
N THR A 423 9.68 2.62 -6.43
CA THR A 423 9.99 2.47 -7.86
C THR A 423 8.72 2.39 -8.72
N SER A 424 8.51 3.41 -9.56
CA SER A 424 7.47 3.40 -10.59
C SER A 424 7.92 2.64 -11.83
N ARG A 425 6.96 2.18 -12.67
CA ARG A 425 7.31 1.57 -13.97
C ARG A 425 8.18 2.50 -14.81
N LEU A 426 7.84 3.79 -14.84
CA LEU A 426 8.53 4.76 -15.69
C LEU A 426 9.93 5.07 -15.13
N ASN A 427 10.11 5.06 -13.81
CA ASN A 427 11.41 5.18 -13.16
C ASN A 427 12.34 4.04 -13.56
N TYR A 428 11.86 2.80 -13.44
CA TYR A 428 12.55 1.61 -13.90
C TYR A 428 12.95 1.69 -15.39
N LEU A 429 12.02 2.11 -16.25
CA LEU A 429 12.28 2.26 -17.69
C LEU A 429 13.34 3.32 -18.02
N ARG A 430 13.48 4.37 -17.20
CA ARG A 430 14.51 5.41 -17.38
C ARG A 430 15.86 4.94 -16.89
N PHE A 431 15.90 4.37 -15.69
CA PHE A 431 17.12 4.31 -14.89
C PHE A 431 17.70 2.92 -14.73
N MET A 432 16.95 1.87 -15.08
CA MET A 432 17.42 0.49 -14.98
C MET A 432 17.42 -0.27 -16.33
N PRO A 433 18.01 0.29 -17.42
CA PRO A 433 17.98 -0.34 -18.73
C PRO A 433 18.73 -1.67 -18.81
N LYS A 434 19.82 -1.88 -18.06
CA LYS A 434 20.57 -3.15 -18.07
C LYS A 434 19.76 -4.25 -17.39
N THR A 435 19.20 -3.95 -16.22
CA THR A 435 18.30 -4.84 -15.48
C THR A 435 17.11 -5.22 -16.34
N ARG A 436 16.53 -4.24 -17.03
CA ARG A 436 15.44 -4.46 -17.98
C ARG A 436 15.81 -5.40 -19.09
N HIS A 437 16.99 -5.24 -19.69
CA HIS A 437 17.46 -6.14 -20.74
C HIS A 437 17.50 -7.59 -20.26
N GLU A 438 18.08 -7.81 -19.07
CA GLU A 438 18.18 -9.16 -18.50
C GLU A 438 16.83 -9.74 -18.10
N PHE A 439 15.95 -8.94 -17.49
CA PHE A 439 14.60 -9.38 -17.12
C PHE A 439 13.76 -9.74 -18.35
N GLU A 440 13.75 -8.89 -19.39
CA GLU A 440 13.01 -9.16 -20.64
C GLU A 440 13.58 -10.37 -21.41
N SER A 441 14.82 -10.77 -21.13
CA SER A 441 15.44 -11.96 -21.74
C SER A 441 14.91 -13.30 -21.21
N LEU A 442 14.08 -13.30 -20.15
CA LEU A 442 13.43 -14.50 -19.61
C LEU A 442 12.26 -15.00 -20.48
N GLU A 443 11.84 -14.23 -21.50
CA GLU A 443 10.62 -14.45 -22.30
C GLU A 443 9.34 -14.42 -21.42
N ASN A 444 8.13 -14.40 -22.01
CA ASN A 444 6.85 -14.34 -21.26
C ASN A 444 6.82 -13.30 -20.12
N VAL A 445 7.38 -12.11 -20.36
CA VAL A 445 7.37 -10.99 -19.42
C VAL A 445 6.19 -10.07 -19.72
N TYR A 446 5.41 -9.75 -18.68
CA TYR A 446 4.26 -8.86 -18.76
C TYR A 446 4.45 -7.70 -17.79
N TYR A 447 4.31 -6.48 -18.29
CA TYR A 447 4.21 -5.29 -17.45
C TYR A 447 2.73 -4.98 -17.23
N LEU A 448 2.28 -5.01 -15.98
CA LEU A 448 0.93 -4.57 -15.63
C LEU A 448 0.94 -3.04 -15.54
N LYS A 449 0.81 -2.40 -16.70
CA LYS A 449 0.94 -0.94 -16.84
C LYS A 449 -0.12 -0.17 -16.05
N GLY A 450 -1.27 -0.78 -15.79
CA GLY A 450 -2.36 -0.22 -15.01
C GLY A 450 -2.33 -0.54 -13.52
N PHE A 451 -1.24 -1.13 -13.01
CA PHE A 451 -1.11 -1.45 -11.60
C PHE A 451 -1.09 -0.17 -10.74
N HIS A 452 -1.89 -0.15 -9.69
CA HIS A 452 -2.09 1.02 -8.82
C HIS A 452 -1.89 0.67 -7.35
N LYS A 453 -1.28 1.61 -6.62
CA LYS A 453 -1.19 1.55 -5.17
C LYS A 453 -2.56 1.77 -4.53
N VAL A 454 -2.79 1.16 -3.37
CA VAL A 454 -4.02 1.27 -2.57
C VAL A 454 -3.81 2.09 -1.29
N GLY A 455 -2.56 2.44 -0.98
CA GLY A 455 -2.21 3.29 0.14
C GLY A 455 -1.04 4.22 -0.17
N LEU A 456 -0.78 5.17 0.74
CA LEU A 456 0.24 6.19 0.50
C LEU A 456 1.66 5.61 0.46
N ASN A 457 2.03 4.83 1.48
CA ASN A 457 3.39 4.37 1.77
C ASN A 457 3.49 2.83 1.63
N SER A 458 4.63 2.24 1.99
CA SER A 458 4.92 0.80 1.85
C SER A 458 3.94 -0.10 2.59
N TYR A 459 3.72 0.14 3.89
CA TYR A 459 2.82 -0.67 4.74
C TYR A 459 1.41 -0.88 4.17
N PRO A 460 0.63 0.18 3.83
CA PRO A 460 -0.75 -0.01 3.35
C PRO A 460 -0.85 -0.62 1.95
N ASN A 461 0.26 -0.76 1.22
CA ASN A 461 0.33 -1.46 -0.05
C ASN A 461 0.75 -2.92 0.12
N MET A 462 1.73 -3.17 0.98
CA MET A 462 2.27 -4.52 1.21
C MET A 462 1.37 -5.38 2.09
N VAL A 463 0.61 -4.82 3.04
CA VAL A 463 -0.34 -5.62 3.82
C VAL A 463 -1.38 -6.29 2.91
N PRO A 464 -2.12 -5.57 2.05
CA PRO A 464 -3.03 -6.20 1.07
C PRO A 464 -2.35 -7.23 0.18
N PHE A 465 -1.13 -6.96 -0.27
CA PHE A 465 -0.39 -7.89 -1.13
C PHE A 465 -0.04 -9.20 -0.41
N LEU A 466 0.36 -9.09 0.86
CA LEU A 466 0.89 -10.21 1.63
C LEU A 466 -0.20 -10.96 2.41
N THR A 467 -1.33 -10.34 2.74
CA THR A 467 -2.39 -10.96 3.56
C THR A 467 -3.77 -10.98 2.91
N GLY A 468 -3.97 -10.18 1.86
CA GLY A 468 -5.31 -9.96 1.28
C GLY A 468 -6.20 -9.04 2.10
N LEU A 469 -5.73 -8.55 3.25
CA LEU A 469 -6.51 -7.72 4.18
C LEU A 469 -6.28 -6.21 3.99
N HIS A 470 -7.25 -5.40 4.39
CA HIS A 470 -7.10 -3.96 4.54
C HIS A 470 -6.14 -3.60 5.68
N SER A 471 -5.23 -2.66 5.41
CA SER A 471 -4.16 -2.26 6.34
C SER A 471 -4.60 -1.35 7.49
N ASN A 472 -5.85 -0.87 7.49
CA ASN A 472 -6.39 0.01 8.54
C ASN A 472 -6.75 -0.76 9.82
N GLY A 473 -6.57 -2.09 9.82
CA GLY A 473 -6.82 -2.96 10.97
C GLY A 473 -8.28 -3.40 11.14
N SER A 474 -9.22 -2.91 10.32
CA SER A 474 -10.64 -3.30 10.46
C SER A 474 -10.89 -4.76 10.12
N GLU A 475 -10.01 -5.38 9.35
CA GLU A 475 -10.06 -6.79 8.99
C GLU A 475 -9.06 -7.64 9.78
N PHE A 476 -8.31 -7.04 10.71
CA PHE A 476 -7.34 -7.79 11.50
C PHE A 476 -8.03 -8.57 12.62
N PRO A 477 -7.56 -9.79 12.93
CA PRO A 477 -8.12 -10.61 14.01
C PRO A 477 -7.89 -9.95 15.37
N GLU A 478 -8.77 -10.23 16.35
CA GLU A 478 -8.67 -9.67 17.72
C GLU A 478 -7.33 -10.03 18.39
N GLU A 479 -6.81 -11.23 18.11
CA GLU A 479 -5.54 -11.73 18.64
C GLU A 479 -4.35 -10.85 18.27
N PHE A 480 -4.39 -10.15 17.12
CA PHE A 480 -3.37 -9.16 16.77
C PHE A 480 -3.31 -8.04 17.82
N PHE A 481 -4.47 -7.53 18.25
CA PHE A 481 -4.53 -6.45 19.23
C PHE A 481 -4.24 -6.94 20.65
N GLU A 482 -4.72 -8.13 21.02
CA GLU A 482 -4.52 -8.72 22.35
C GLU A 482 -3.07 -9.15 22.60
N SER A 483 -2.36 -9.58 21.56
CA SER A 483 -0.96 -10.00 21.66
C SER A 483 0.03 -8.84 21.75
N GLY A 484 -0.43 -7.59 21.68
CA GLY A 484 0.44 -6.42 21.63
C GLY A 484 0.90 -6.07 20.22
N ARG A 485 0.06 -6.30 19.20
CA ARG A 485 0.30 -5.90 17.79
C ARG A 485 1.47 -6.61 17.13
N TYR A 486 1.63 -7.90 17.42
CA TYR A 486 2.54 -8.77 16.67
C TYR A 486 1.84 -9.36 15.46
N PHE A 487 2.54 -9.39 14.33
CA PHE A 487 1.98 -9.79 13.05
C PHE A 487 1.77 -11.31 12.89
N ASP A 488 2.22 -12.13 13.86
CA ASP A 488 2.09 -13.60 13.87
C ASP A 488 0.68 -14.16 13.63
N TYR A 489 -0.36 -13.34 13.82
CA TYR A 489 -1.77 -13.73 13.72
C TYR A 489 -2.40 -13.37 12.37
N LEU A 490 -1.70 -12.64 11.51
CA LEU A 490 -2.23 -12.31 10.18
C LEU A 490 -2.05 -13.47 9.19
N PRO A 491 -2.97 -13.65 8.23
CA PRO A 491 -2.93 -14.75 7.27
C PRO A 491 -1.97 -14.44 6.13
N PHE A 492 -0.67 -14.55 6.38
CA PHE A 492 0.32 -14.20 5.36
C PHE A 492 0.39 -15.24 4.24
N ILE A 493 0.66 -14.76 3.03
CA ILE A 493 0.71 -15.58 1.82
C ILE A 493 1.83 -16.62 1.88
N TRP A 494 2.92 -16.34 2.58
CA TRP A 494 3.98 -17.32 2.80
C TRP A 494 3.52 -18.51 3.66
N ASP A 495 2.53 -18.35 4.53
CA ASP A 495 1.96 -19.47 5.30
C ASP A 495 1.21 -20.44 4.36
N GLU A 496 0.54 -19.90 3.33
CA GLU A 496 -0.13 -20.69 2.30
C GLU A 496 0.84 -21.46 1.42
N PHE A 497 1.95 -20.82 1.03
CA PHE A 497 3.05 -21.49 0.33
C PHE A 497 3.70 -22.55 1.22
N LYS A 498 3.93 -22.25 2.50
CA LYS A 498 4.52 -23.20 3.47
C LYS A 498 3.65 -24.44 3.65
N GLN A 499 2.33 -24.26 3.80
CA GLN A 499 1.35 -25.35 3.85
C GLN A 499 1.36 -26.20 2.57
N SER A 500 1.79 -25.62 1.45
CA SER A 500 1.90 -26.29 0.15
C SER A 500 3.30 -26.84 -0.13
N ASN A 501 4.09 -27.05 0.93
CA ASN A 501 5.45 -27.61 0.92
C ASN A 501 6.51 -26.75 0.21
N TYR A 502 6.30 -25.42 0.15
CA TYR A 502 7.36 -24.52 -0.30
C TYR A 502 8.32 -24.21 0.85
N THR A 503 9.60 -24.03 0.51
CA THR A 503 10.55 -23.35 1.40
C THR A 503 10.37 -21.85 1.27
N THR A 504 10.21 -21.13 2.38
CA THR A 504 9.85 -19.70 2.35
C THR A 504 10.97 -18.79 2.82
N ALA A 505 11.10 -17.61 2.21
CA ALA A 505 12.03 -16.58 2.64
C ALA A 505 11.36 -15.20 2.65
N PHE A 506 11.58 -14.46 3.73
CA PHE A 506 11.29 -13.03 3.82
C PHE A 506 12.60 -12.29 4.08
N ILE A 507 13.06 -11.53 3.09
CA ILE A 507 14.34 -10.83 3.13
C ILE A 507 14.06 -9.35 3.00
N GLU A 508 14.43 -8.55 4.00
CA GLU A 508 14.20 -7.11 3.99
C GLU A 508 15.47 -6.40 4.44
N GLU A 509 16.00 -5.53 3.57
CA GLU A 509 17.19 -4.74 3.85
C GLU A 509 16.78 -3.46 4.58
N SER A 510 16.81 -3.48 5.92
CA SER A 510 16.72 -2.33 6.84
C SER A 510 16.62 -2.87 8.27
N ASP A 511 16.92 -2.07 9.30
CA ASP A 511 16.69 -2.42 10.71
C ASP A 511 15.49 -1.68 11.32
N HIS A 512 15.35 -0.38 11.03
CA HIS A 512 14.37 0.49 11.69
C HIS A 512 13.13 0.80 10.85
N TYR A 513 13.29 1.07 9.56
CA TYR A 513 12.18 1.42 8.65
C TYR A 513 11.78 0.21 7.81
N THR A 514 11.38 -0.84 8.50
CA THR A 514 10.94 -2.11 7.90
C THR A 514 9.41 -2.18 7.89
N LEU A 515 8.84 -3.00 7.00
CA LEU A 515 7.41 -3.10 6.78
C LEU A 515 6.61 -3.37 8.07
N PHE A 516 7.14 -4.21 8.95
CA PHE A 516 6.40 -4.72 10.12
C PHE A 516 6.99 -4.31 11.48
N ASN A 517 8.13 -3.61 11.51
CA ASN A 517 8.75 -3.15 12.77
C ASN A 517 8.77 -1.62 12.88
N TYR A 518 8.50 -0.89 11.79
CA TYR A 518 8.34 0.56 11.90
C TYR A 518 7.03 0.90 12.63
N LEU A 519 7.15 1.46 13.84
CA LEU A 519 6.05 1.79 14.77
C LEU A 519 5.24 0.60 15.31
N GLU A 520 5.70 -0.63 15.06
CA GLU A 520 5.05 -1.88 15.45
C GLU A 520 6.10 -2.86 16.00
N ASN A 521 5.67 -4.02 16.50
CA ASN A 521 6.56 -4.97 17.19
C ASN A 521 7.11 -6.10 16.30
N GLY A 522 6.79 -6.12 15.00
CA GLY A 522 7.20 -7.18 14.08
C GLY A 522 6.59 -8.53 14.45
N PHE A 523 7.43 -9.56 14.49
CA PHE A 523 7.03 -10.95 14.73
C PHE A 523 7.62 -11.53 16.02
N ILE A 524 6.84 -12.29 16.78
CA ILE A 524 7.33 -13.11 17.90
C ILE A 524 8.06 -14.33 17.34
N ARG A 525 7.45 -15.03 16.39
CA ARG A 525 8.05 -16.21 15.75
C ARG A 525 8.66 -15.81 14.42
N GLN A 526 9.68 -16.56 13.99
CA GLN A 526 10.25 -16.36 12.66
C GLN A 526 9.15 -16.58 11.60
N PRO A 527 8.87 -15.60 10.71
CA PRO A 527 7.71 -15.66 9.82
C PRO A 527 7.90 -16.62 8.62
N THR A 528 9.14 -16.94 8.26
CA THR A 528 9.47 -17.79 7.09
C THR A 528 10.65 -18.71 7.43
N ASP A 529 10.98 -19.67 6.57
CA ASP A 529 12.14 -20.57 6.79
C ASP A 529 13.48 -19.82 6.80
N TRP A 530 13.58 -18.71 6.06
CA TRP A 530 14.75 -17.84 6.03
C TRP A 530 14.38 -16.38 6.26
N TYR A 531 14.81 -15.84 7.40
CA TYR A 531 14.53 -14.47 7.83
C TYR A 531 15.80 -13.77 8.33
N PRO A 532 16.58 -13.13 7.44
CA PRO A 532 17.89 -12.57 7.76
C PRO A 532 17.88 -11.23 8.50
N ARG A 533 16.78 -10.90 9.18
CA ARG A 533 16.68 -9.68 10.01
C ARG A 533 17.83 -9.53 11.02
N PRO A 534 18.27 -10.56 11.77
CA PRO A 534 19.40 -10.42 12.70
C PRO A 534 20.71 -9.99 12.02
N TYR A 535 20.91 -10.40 10.77
CA TYR A 535 22.05 -9.96 9.97
C TYR A 535 21.93 -8.48 9.60
N TRP A 536 20.77 -8.04 9.11
CA TRP A 536 20.56 -6.63 8.73
C TRP A 536 20.65 -5.67 9.91
N MET A 537 20.10 -6.06 11.06
CA MET A 537 20.27 -5.31 12.31
C MET A 537 21.74 -5.19 12.73
N HIS A 538 22.56 -6.24 12.54
CA HIS A 538 24.00 -6.17 12.80
C HIS A 538 24.72 -5.24 11.84
N VAL A 539 24.38 -5.32 10.55
CA VAL A 539 24.96 -4.50 9.49
C VAL A 539 24.67 -3.03 9.77
N GLN A 540 23.39 -2.65 9.93
CA GLN A 540 22.96 -1.26 10.07
C GLN A 540 23.52 -0.55 11.32
N GLN A 541 23.73 -1.27 12.43
CA GLN A 541 24.45 -0.72 13.60
C GLN A 541 25.91 -0.33 13.33
N LYS A 542 26.48 -0.78 12.20
CA LYS A 542 27.90 -0.69 11.87
C LYS A 542 28.17 -0.16 10.47
N VAL A 543 27.13 0.29 9.75
CA VAL A 543 27.27 0.91 8.43
C VAL A 543 28.07 2.20 8.57
N GLU A 544 29.16 2.31 7.81
CA GLU A 544 29.99 3.51 7.79
C GLU A 544 29.55 4.51 6.70
N ASP A 545 29.02 3.99 5.60
CA ASP A 545 28.45 4.71 4.47
C ASP A 545 27.12 4.04 4.12
N SER A 546 26.07 4.84 3.97
CA SER A 546 24.70 4.45 3.62
C SER A 546 24.53 3.30 2.61
N LEU A 547 25.47 3.08 1.68
CA LEU A 547 25.38 2.05 0.63
C LEU A 547 26.46 0.97 0.70
N CYS A 548 27.42 1.07 1.64
CA CYS A 548 28.55 0.17 1.74
C CYS A 548 28.73 -0.36 3.18
N PHE A 549 28.90 -1.67 3.28
CA PHE A 549 29.27 -2.34 4.54
C PHE A 549 30.62 -3.02 4.39
N LYS A 550 31.63 -2.54 5.13
CA LYS A 550 32.98 -3.15 5.18
C LYS A 550 33.64 -3.38 3.81
N GLY A 551 33.38 -2.51 2.83
CA GLY A 551 33.90 -2.61 1.46
C GLY A 551 33.07 -3.49 0.52
N HIS A 552 31.84 -3.81 0.91
CA HIS A 552 30.87 -4.53 0.08
C HIS A 552 29.62 -3.67 -0.12
N CYS A 553 29.04 -3.71 -1.32
CA CYS A 553 27.79 -3.03 -1.61
C CYS A 553 26.63 -3.70 -0.86
N ILE A 554 25.80 -2.90 -0.18
CA ILE A 554 24.60 -3.41 0.53
C ILE A 554 23.64 -4.11 -0.43
N VAL A 555 23.52 -3.60 -1.66
CA VAL A 555 22.69 -4.19 -2.71
C VAL A 555 23.20 -5.58 -3.10
N ASP A 556 24.51 -5.74 -3.29
CA ASP A 556 25.09 -7.05 -3.59
C ASP A 556 24.91 -8.03 -2.43
N ILE A 557 25.09 -7.57 -1.19
CA ILE A 557 24.84 -8.38 0.02
C ILE A 557 23.39 -8.88 0.05
N PHE A 558 22.42 -8.00 -0.25
CA PHE A 558 21.00 -8.34 -0.31
C PHE A 558 20.71 -9.36 -1.41
N LEU A 559 21.22 -9.13 -2.61
CA LEU A 559 21.06 -10.04 -3.75
C LEU A 559 21.74 -11.40 -3.50
N ASP A 560 22.91 -11.41 -2.84
CA ASP A 560 23.62 -12.62 -2.46
C ASP A 560 22.83 -13.48 -1.46
N GLN A 561 22.10 -12.89 -0.51
CA GLN A 561 21.22 -13.64 0.38
C GLN A 561 20.12 -14.38 -0.38
N ILE A 562 19.55 -13.75 -1.40
CA ILE A 562 18.58 -14.39 -2.29
C ILE A 562 19.25 -15.53 -3.07
N LYS A 563 20.43 -15.29 -3.67
CA LYS A 563 21.16 -16.32 -4.43
C LYS A 563 21.47 -17.54 -3.58
N VAL A 564 22.00 -17.35 -2.37
CA VAL A 564 22.38 -18.44 -1.47
C VAL A 564 21.15 -19.23 -1.04
N PHE A 565 20.05 -18.57 -0.68
CA PHE A 565 18.78 -19.23 -0.36
C PHE A 565 18.24 -20.05 -1.54
N VAL A 566 18.14 -19.44 -2.74
CA VAL A 566 17.58 -20.11 -3.92
C VAL A 566 18.41 -21.32 -4.33
N ARG A 567 19.75 -21.25 -4.24
CA ARG A 567 20.66 -22.37 -4.50
C ARG A 567 20.53 -23.47 -3.45
N LYS A 568 20.39 -23.11 -2.18
CA LYS A 568 20.18 -24.08 -1.09
C LYS A 568 18.87 -24.85 -1.29
N ALA A 569 17.79 -24.15 -1.62
CA ALA A 569 16.48 -24.71 -1.89
C ALA A 569 16.27 -25.05 -3.38
N GLN A 570 17.29 -25.53 -4.10
CA GLN A 570 17.21 -25.76 -5.55
C GLN A 570 16.23 -26.89 -5.95
N ASN A 571 16.04 -27.89 -5.08
CA ASN A 571 15.27 -29.12 -5.36
C ASN A 571 13.82 -29.10 -4.83
N ILE A 572 13.43 -28.05 -4.12
CA ILE A 572 12.10 -27.85 -3.53
C ILE A 572 11.51 -26.56 -4.11
N PRO A 573 10.20 -26.47 -4.38
CA PRO A 573 9.58 -25.20 -4.71
C PRO A 573 9.81 -24.19 -3.58
N LYS A 574 10.05 -22.93 -3.95
CA LYS A 574 10.39 -21.89 -2.97
C LYS A 574 9.59 -20.62 -3.21
N PHE A 575 9.22 -19.96 -2.11
CA PHE A 575 8.57 -18.65 -2.13
C PHE A 575 9.53 -17.64 -1.50
N VAL A 576 9.95 -16.65 -2.28
CA VAL A 576 10.85 -15.58 -1.82
C VAL A 576 10.13 -14.26 -1.94
N PHE A 577 9.98 -13.55 -0.82
CA PHE A 577 9.61 -12.15 -0.80
C PHE A 577 10.82 -11.35 -0.33
N ALA A 578 11.46 -10.64 -1.26
CA ALA A 578 12.64 -9.84 -0.99
C ALA A 578 12.33 -8.36 -1.23
N PHE A 579 12.43 -7.55 -0.17
CA PHE A 579 12.11 -6.13 -0.16
C PHE A 579 13.38 -5.31 0.04
N LEU A 580 13.78 -4.57 -0.99
CA LEU A 580 14.91 -3.65 -0.96
C LEU A 580 14.39 -2.23 -0.61
N VAL A 581 14.71 -1.76 0.60
CA VAL A 581 14.28 -0.44 1.11
C VAL A 581 15.22 0.65 0.59
N LEU A 582 16.54 0.55 0.85
CA LEU A 582 17.55 1.56 0.47
C LEU A 582 17.09 3.00 0.73
N ILE A 583 16.83 3.32 2.00
CA ILE A 583 16.31 4.61 2.46
C ILE A 583 17.15 5.76 1.89
N ASP A 584 18.46 5.72 2.07
CA ASP A 584 19.38 6.78 1.65
C ASP A 584 19.62 6.83 0.11
N ALA A 585 18.91 6.02 -0.67
CA ALA A 585 18.92 6.04 -2.12
C ALA A 585 17.51 6.09 -2.70
N ILE A 586 16.94 4.95 -3.10
CA ILE A 586 15.77 4.90 -3.99
C ILE A 586 14.52 5.49 -3.32
N HIS A 587 14.44 5.44 -1.99
CA HIS A 587 13.36 6.06 -1.23
C HIS A 587 13.40 7.61 -1.28
N GLU A 588 14.58 8.22 -1.13
CA GLU A 588 14.75 9.67 -1.00
C GLU A 588 15.00 10.41 -2.33
N ASP A 589 15.64 9.76 -3.31
CA ASP A 589 15.92 10.34 -4.62
C ASP A 589 15.64 9.36 -5.77
N PHE A 590 14.66 9.72 -6.60
CA PHE A 590 14.25 8.90 -7.74
C PHE A 590 15.35 8.68 -8.79
N ASN A 591 16.42 9.49 -8.82
CA ASN A 591 17.55 9.31 -9.75
C ASN A 591 18.47 8.15 -9.36
N THR A 592 18.50 7.79 -8.07
CA THR A 592 19.45 6.80 -7.52
C THR A 592 19.14 5.36 -7.91
N ALA A 593 17.98 5.09 -8.51
CA ALA A 593 17.69 3.81 -9.15
C ALA A 593 18.76 3.43 -10.22
N GLN A 594 19.46 4.42 -10.80
CA GLN A 594 20.60 4.18 -11.68
C GLN A 594 21.70 3.38 -10.98
N LEU A 595 22.02 3.71 -9.73
CA LEU A 595 23.15 3.15 -8.97
C LEU A 595 23.08 1.62 -8.83
N ILE A 596 21.86 1.07 -8.88
CA ILE A 596 21.62 -0.36 -8.68
C ILE A 596 21.44 -1.15 -9.98
N ASP A 597 21.44 -0.48 -11.14
CA ASP A 597 21.12 -1.12 -12.42
C ASP A 597 22.11 -2.23 -12.79
N SER A 598 23.42 -1.98 -12.66
CA SER A 598 24.41 -3.01 -12.98
C SER A 598 24.38 -4.18 -11.99
N HIS A 599 24.09 -3.91 -10.73
CA HIS A 599 24.00 -4.93 -9.67
C HIS A 599 22.84 -5.89 -9.92
N TYR A 600 21.65 -5.34 -10.20
CA TYR A 600 20.48 -6.14 -10.54
C TYR A 600 20.63 -6.87 -11.89
N ALA A 601 21.22 -6.23 -12.91
CA ALA A 601 21.50 -6.88 -14.19
C ALA A 601 22.40 -8.11 -14.02
N ASN A 602 23.51 -7.96 -13.29
CA ASN A 602 24.41 -9.08 -13.00
C ASN A 602 23.69 -10.21 -12.25
N PHE A 603 22.86 -9.86 -11.26
CA PHE A 603 22.06 -10.82 -10.51
C PHE A 603 21.05 -11.58 -11.40
N PHE A 604 20.32 -10.90 -12.28
CA PHE A 604 19.40 -11.54 -13.22
C PHE A 604 20.13 -12.48 -14.19
N ASN A 605 21.29 -12.06 -14.69
CA ASN A 605 22.11 -12.90 -15.56
C ASN A 605 22.64 -14.15 -14.82
N GLU A 606 23.14 -14.01 -13.59
CA GLU A 606 23.61 -15.14 -12.76
C GLU A 606 22.50 -16.13 -12.41
N MET A 607 21.27 -15.64 -12.17
CA MET A 607 20.13 -16.43 -11.72
C MET A 607 19.20 -16.86 -12.86
N LYS A 608 19.57 -16.60 -14.12
CA LYS A 608 18.73 -16.80 -15.30
C LYS A 608 18.10 -18.20 -15.40
N VAL A 609 18.86 -19.25 -15.07
CA VAL A 609 18.36 -20.64 -15.08
C VAL A 609 17.25 -20.85 -14.05
N GLU A 610 17.40 -20.30 -12.85
CA GLU A 610 16.39 -20.39 -11.80
C GLU A 610 15.17 -19.52 -12.12
N PHE A 611 15.37 -18.34 -12.71
CA PHE A 611 14.30 -17.43 -13.08
C PHE A 611 13.45 -17.96 -14.24
N ASN A 612 14.05 -18.55 -15.28
CA ASN A 612 13.31 -19.15 -16.41
C ASN A 612 12.31 -20.25 -16.01
N ARG A 613 12.53 -20.89 -14.84
CA ARG A 613 11.66 -21.96 -14.30
C ARG A 613 10.77 -21.51 -13.14
N SER A 614 10.77 -20.21 -12.83
CA SER A 614 10.05 -19.63 -11.68
C SER A 614 9.07 -18.57 -12.16
N ILE A 615 8.02 -18.32 -11.39
CA ILE A 615 7.27 -17.07 -11.49
C ILE A 615 8.14 -16.00 -10.83
N VAL A 616 8.52 -14.96 -11.57
CA VAL A 616 9.35 -13.86 -11.05
C VAL A 616 8.59 -12.56 -11.14
N ILE A 617 8.41 -11.87 -10.01
CA ILE A 617 7.77 -10.56 -9.94
C ILE A 617 8.84 -9.54 -9.57
N LEU A 618 9.07 -8.56 -10.44
CA LEU A 618 9.86 -7.36 -10.15
C LEU A 618 8.90 -6.19 -10.03
N MET A 619 8.84 -5.57 -8.86
CA MET A 619 7.79 -4.61 -8.54
C MET A 619 8.26 -3.48 -7.63
N GLY A 620 7.48 -2.41 -7.56
CA GLY A 620 7.52 -1.44 -6.47
C GLY A 620 6.28 -1.56 -5.59
N ASP A 621 6.37 -1.05 -4.38
CA ASP A 621 5.26 -0.90 -3.43
C ASP A 621 4.43 0.37 -3.71
N HIS A 622 5.12 1.44 -4.10
CA HIS A 622 4.59 2.67 -4.65
C HIS A 622 5.65 3.29 -5.58
N GLY A 623 5.33 4.38 -6.29
CA GLY A 623 6.36 5.18 -6.98
C GLY A 623 6.96 6.24 -6.06
N SER A 624 7.93 7.00 -6.54
CA SER A 624 8.61 8.04 -5.74
C SER A 624 7.60 9.03 -5.15
N ARG A 625 7.79 9.38 -3.88
CA ARG A 625 6.95 10.33 -3.12
C ARG A 625 7.70 11.59 -2.69
N VAL A 626 9.00 11.60 -2.88
CA VAL A 626 9.93 12.60 -2.37
C VAL A 626 10.71 13.18 -3.54
N GLY A 627 10.97 14.48 -3.50
CA GLY A 627 11.76 15.19 -4.51
C GLY A 627 10.95 16.22 -5.32
N PRO A 628 11.64 17.12 -6.02
CA PRO A 628 11.04 18.25 -6.72
C PRO A 628 10.15 17.84 -7.91
N GLN A 629 10.38 16.67 -8.51
CA GLN A 629 9.57 16.13 -9.60
C GLN A 629 8.10 15.89 -9.20
N MET A 630 7.82 15.79 -7.90
CA MET A 630 6.46 15.64 -7.36
C MET A 630 5.57 16.88 -7.57
N GLU A 631 6.14 18.01 -7.96
CA GLU A 631 5.39 19.22 -8.34
C GLU A 631 4.69 19.06 -9.71
N THR A 632 5.14 18.11 -10.53
CA THR A 632 4.59 17.85 -11.87
C THR A 632 3.38 16.91 -11.84
N TYR A 633 2.56 16.93 -12.90
CA TYR A 633 1.46 15.97 -13.03
C TYR A 633 1.99 14.54 -13.16
N MET A 634 3.06 14.37 -13.94
CA MET A 634 3.69 13.08 -14.15
C MET A 634 4.27 12.48 -12.87
N GLY A 635 4.96 13.28 -12.04
CA GLY A 635 5.50 12.81 -10.76
C GLY A 635 4.41 12.29 -9.82
N LYS A 636 3.25 12.96 -9.78
CA LYS A 636 2.09 12.51 -9.00
C LYS A 636 1.53 11.19 -9.52
N VAL A 637 1.40 11.04 -10.84
CA VAL A 637 0.93 9.77 -11.43
C VAL A 637 1.92 8.63 -11.15
N GLU A 638 3.21 8.87 -11.38
CA GLU A 638 4.25 7.88 -11.12
C GLU A 638 4.23 7.41 -9.67
N SER A 639 3.99 8.32 -8.72
CA SER A 639 3.89 7.98 -7.29
C SER A 639 2.77 6.97 -6.98
N SER A 640 1.73 6.90 -7.82
CA SER A 640 0.56 6.04 -7.67
C SER A 640 0.59 4.77 -8.52
N MET A 641 1.49 4.71 -9.50
CA MET A 641 1.62 3.62 -10.46
C MET A 641 2.99 2.94 -10.32
N PRO A 642 3.18 2.09 -9.29
CA PRO A 642 4.42 1.38 -9.09
C PRO A 642 4.76 0.46 -10.26
N LEU A 643 6.02 0.02 -10.32
CA LEU A 643 6.41 -1.07 -11.19
C LEU A 643 5.64 -2.34 -10.78
N PHE A 644 5.10 -3.07 -11.75
CA PHE A 644 4.69 -4.46 -11.56
C PHE A 644 4.96 -5.21 -12.86
N ALA A 645 6.07 -5.94 -12.87
CA ALA A 645 6.52 -6.75 -14.00
C ALA A 645 6.57 -8.21 -13.56
N ILE A 646 5.96 -9.10 -14.33
CA ILE A 646 5.85 -10.52 -14.00
C ILE A 646 6.34 -11.38 -15.17
N HIS A 647 7.26 -12.29 -14.87
CA HIS A 647 7.66 -13.40 -15.74
C HIS A 647 6.88 -14.65 -15.35
N MET A 648 6.37 -15.36 -16.36
CA MET A 648 5.77 -16.69 -16.20
C MET A 648 6.62 -17.73 -16.90
N PRO A 649 6.98 -18.85 -16.24
CA PRO A 649 7.81 -19.88 -16.86
C PRO A 649 7.06 -20.56 -18.01
N GLN A 650 7.77 -20.89 -19.09
CA GLN A 650 7.15 -21.45 -20.31
C GLN A 650 6.33 -22.71 -20.03
N SER A 651 6.82 -23.59 -19.15
CA SER A 651 6.10 -24.81 -18.75
C SER A 651 4.72 -24.53 -18.14
N LEU A 652 4.57 -23.42 -17.40
CA LEU A 652 3.30 -23.00 -16.82
C LEU A 652 2.35 -22.45 -17.89
N ILE A 653 2.88 -21.66 -18.84
CA ILE A 653 2.11 -21.15 -19.98
C ILE A 653 1.61 -22.30 -20.87
N ASP A 654 2.46 -23.29 -21.14
CA ASP A 654 2.10 -24.46 -21.95
C ASP A 654 1.00 -25.30 -21.28
N LYS A 655 1.10 -25.50 -19.96
CA LYS A 655 0.09 -26.21 -19.15
C LYS A 655 -1.22 -25.42 -19.03
N HIS A 656 -1.13 -24.09 -18.97
CA HIS A 656 -2.24 -23.18 -18.74
C HIS A 656 -2.23 -21.99 -19.72
N PRO A 657 -2.58 -22.20 -21.01
CA PRO A 657 -2.48 -21.16 -22.04
C PRO A 657 -3.36 -19.92 -21.79
N HIS A 658 -4.36 -20.04 -20.92
CA HIS A 658 -5.20 -18.90 -20.53
C HIS A 658 -4.42 -17.84 -19.73
N ILE A 659 -3.33 -18.21 -19.04
CA ILE A 659 -2.50 -17.27 -18.27
C ILE A 659 -1.91 -16.20 -19.18
N HIS A 660 -1.30 -16.60 -20.31
CA HIS A 660 -0.78 -15.65 -21.30
C HIS A 660 -1.88 -14.68 -21.76
N LYS A 661 -3.04 -15.23 -22.13
CA LYS A 661 -4.18 -14.43 -22.60
C LYS A 661 -4.63 -13.41 -21.56
N TYR A 662 -4.81 -13.80 -20.30
CA TYR A 662 -5.31 -12.90 -19.26
C TYR A 662 -4.27 -11.88 -18.81
N LEU A 663 -3.00 -12.26 -18.67
CA LEU A 663 -1.93 -11.30 -18.39
C LEU A 663 -1.80 -10.26 -19.50
N THR A 664 -1.86 -10.66 -20.78
CA THR A 664 -1.87 -9.70 -21.89
C THR A 664 -3.12 -8.81 -21.84
N MET A 665 -4.31 -9.38 -21.64
CA MET A 665 -5.57 -8.62 -21.58
C MET A 665 -5.62 -7.62 -20.42
N ASN A 666 -5.04 -7.98 -19.28
CA ASN A 666 -5.09 -7.19 -18.05
C ASN A 666 -3.86 -6.29 -17.87
N SER A 667 -2.83 -6.43 -18.70
CA SER A 667 -1.64 -5.55 -18.73
C SER A 667 -1.97 -4.05 -18.84
N GLU A 668 -3.14 -3.71 -19.37
CA GLU A 668 -3.62 -2.33 -19.55
C GLU A 668 -4.91 -2.03 -18.76
N ARG A 669 -5.16 -2.78 -17.68
CA ARG A 669 -6.31 -2.59 -16.80
C ARG A 669 -5.89 -2.23 -15.38
N LEU A 670 -6.85 -1.68 -14.64
CA LEU A 670 -6.66 -1.32 -13.24
C LEU A 670 -6.53 -2.63 -12.45
N ILE A 671 -5.38 -2.79 -11.81
CA ILE A 671 -5.03 -3.94 -10.97
C ILE A 671 -4.40 -3.37 -9.71
N THR A 672 -4.67 -3.99 -8.57
CA THR A 672 -4.18 -3.57 -7.27
C THR A 672 -3.42 -4.69 -6.56
N PHE A 673 -2.86 -4.38 -5.40
CA PHE A 673 -2.23 -5.36 -4.53
C PHE A 673 -3.17 -6.48 -4.07
N TYR A 674 -4.48 -6.23 -3.96
CA TYR A 674 -5.49 -7.26 -3.65
C TYR A 674 -5.62 -8.31 -4.77
N ASP A 675 -5.63 -7.85 -6.02
CA ASP A 675 -5.73 -8.72 -7.18
C ASP A 675 -4.46 -9.58 -7.33
N ALA A 676 -3.29 -8.97 -7.08
CA ALA A 676 -2.01 -9.69 -7.09
C ALA A 676 -1.90 -10.70 -5.94
N HIS A 677 -2.39 -10.38 -4.74
CA HIS A 677 -2.51 -11.34 -3.65
C HIS A 677 -3.34 -12.55 -4.07
N LYS A 678 -4.47 -12.32 -4.76
CA LYS A 678 -5.34 -13.41 -5.22
C LYS A 678 -4.62 -14.36 -6.18
N VAL A 679 -3.76 -13.84 -7.07
CA VAL A 679 -2.91 -14.64 -7.96
C VAL A 679 -1.95 -15.51 -7.16
N LEU A 680 -1.25 -14.94 -6.17
CA LEU A 680 -0.33 -15.69 -5.32
C LEU A 680 -1.05 -16.79 -4.53
N TYR A 681 -2.24 -16.49 -4.02
CA TYR A 681 -3.06 -17.46 -3.30
C TYR A 681 -3.46 -18.65 -4.19
N ASP A 682 -3.89 -18.39 -5.42
CA ASP A 682 -4.26 -19.45 -6.37
C ASP A 682 -3.04 -20.31 -6.77
N VAL A 683 -1.86 -19.70 -6.92
CA VAL A 683 -0.60 -20.43 -7.13
C VAL A 683 -0.26 -21.30 -5.92
N ALA A 684 -0.34 -20.76 -4.70
CA ALA A 684 -0.07 -21.52 -3.48
C ALA A 684 -0.99 -22.75 -3.37
N LYS A 685 -2.29 -22.60 -3.68
CA LYS A 685 -3.26 -23.71 -3.65
C LYS A 685 -3.15 -24.70 -4.81
N GLY A 686 -2.25 -24.48 -5.78
CA GLY A 686 -2.13 -25.30 -6.99
C GLY A 686 -3.38 -25.26 -7.87
N ASP A 687 -4.22 -24.23 -7.74
CA ASP A 687 -5.43 -24.05 -8.55
C ASP A 687 -5.16 -23.08 -9.70
N GLU A 688 -4.13 -23.40 -10.49
CA GLU A 688 -3.69 -22.57 -11.62
C GLU A 688 -4.77 -22.45 -12.71
N THR A 689 -5.78 -23.32 -12.66
CA THR A 689 -6.98 -23.26 -13.52
C THR A 689 -7.89 -22.06 -13.21
N ARG A 690 -7.77 -21.49 -12.00
CA ARG A 690 -8.55 -20.33 -11.55
C ARG A 690 -7.84 -18.98 -11.71
N LEU A 691 -6.60 -18.96 -12.23
CA LEU A 691 -5.88 -17.75 -12.65
C LEU A 691 -6.60 -17.05 -13.82
N LYS A 692 -7.76 -16.46 -13.54
CA LYS A 692 -8.64 -15.72 -14.46
C LYS A 692 -8.57 -14.20 -14.23
N SER A 693 -7.68 -13.76 -13.35
CA SER A 693 -7.50 -12.35 -12.94
C SER A 693 -7.37 -11.47 -14.15
#